data_AF-A0A4P9ZPX8-F1
#
_entry.id   AF-A0A4P9ZPX8-F1
#
_cell.length_a   1.000
_cell.length_b   1.000
_cell.length_c   1.000
_cell.angle_alpha   90.00
_cell.angle_beta   90.00
_cell.angle_gamma   90.00
#
_symmetry.space_group_name_H-M   'P 1'
#
loop_
_entity.id
_entity.type
_entity.pdbx_description
1 polymer ?
#
loop_
_entity_poly.entity_id
_entity_poly.type
_entity_poly.pdbx_seq_one_letter_code
_entity_poly.pdbx_strand_id
1 'polypeptide(L)'
;YAPSLGNRLEVALGDIQSELDKYSLEIVDNQKLTLQGRKKLAEQTKGKYFRKQPDDRKLAEVKTLLKAYQQEIDQMTHRMKATESAYLELYSQIGQVPDPVPLLDQLMSENERLGQIELLESENKLLRKELTEAVRSLSKAKSQESQTTKMKARLEQLESQMETQVKTKVSEKVAEIRKETEDVIQHLKDREVTLQKQVNTANRTLAQLQSSQDSVQAQVMDKYQSYDESTLARLAEMDIIQSELDRANGRIISLQSTNDQLKRDLARVLPQEGEETTDSTSDPLAATIELQQTVGYLNQEVDRLKRELAGREKAAASLPQMEGQLKSKDAEINRLQAQMQQYDDYPSLKRELEVMKAVEFSLSSWDAPDTRTSESTNEAQQLSVNDSLEKILLETNKRLQSEATHLKLMDRRQEYEQIDRELAQTKHQLAEKNTLVASLEDDLMKIQEPDSTDPFTSFSPMGSAGPNSPARGGTDQGGRSSMDLTVGNNATNKSPMIQIIAGQRDRLKQRVHELENDVVRAKSEMADLKIELSTLKEDNIKLYEKIRYMQTYQTDPSQFGLLGSSDSNSKGSTCGQRSGKSVMSTVTRKYREIYEAAKNPFEIFQQQESMRHYRSLNAADRATLNLGRLLLTNKVGRIFLIVYTLCLHLYVTFMVYRGMTAHETNCDQVKVTYPTSPDA
;
A
#
# COMPACT_ATOMS: atom_id res chain seq x y z
N TYR A 1 -36.03 45.91 48.07
CA TYR A 1 -37.09 46.14 49.07
C TYR A 1 -37.02 45.18 50.26
N ALA A 2 -36.45 43.97 50.13
CA ALA A 2 -36.20 43.04 51.25
C ALA A 2 -35.15 43.49 52.31
N PRO A 3 -33.99 44.11 51.98
CA PRO A 3 -32.98 44.44 52.99
C PRO A 3 -33.40 45.55 53.95
N SER A 4 -34.38 46.38 53.55
CA SER A 4 -34.90 47.46 54.40
C SER A 4 -35.89 46.99 55.47
N LEU A 5 -36.47 45.79 55.35
CA LEU A 5 -37.39 45.25 56.36
C LEU A 5 -36.66 44.41 57.40
N GLY A 6 -35.69 43.57 56.98
CA GLY A 6 -34.85 42.79 57.90
C GLY A 6 -34.08 43.68 58.88
N ASN A 7 -33.46 44.75 58.39
CA ASN A 7 -32.78 45.73 59.23
C ASN A 7 -33.73 46.45 60.19
N ARG A 8 -34.99 46.66 59.81
CA ARG A 8 -36.00 47.28 60.69
C ARG A 8 -36.47 46.32 61.78
N LEU A 9 -36.54 45.01 61.47
CA LEU A 9 -36.89 43.97 62.42
C LEU A 9 -35.76 43.70 63.41
N GLU A 10 -34.51 43.70 62.95
CA GLU A 10 -33.32 43.55 63.80
C GLU A 10 -33.15 44.73 64.76
N VAL A 11 -33.34 45.97 64.26
CA VAL A 11 -33.34 47.17 65.10
C VAL A 11 -34.49 47.12 66.11
N ALA A 12 -35.70 46.75 65.69
CA ALA A 12 -36.84 46.64 66.59
C ALA A 12 -36.67 45.55 67.66
N LEU A 13 -36.10 44.38 67.31
CA LEU A 13 -35.84 43.31 68.29
C LEU A 13 -34.73 43.67 69.27
N GLY A 14 -33.68 44.35 68.81
CA GLY A 14 -32.60 44.84 69.67
C GLY A 14 -33.09 45.90 70.67
N ASP A 15 -33.96 46.81 70.22
CA ASP A 15 -34.57 47.82 71.08
C ASP A 15 -35.51 47.17 72.12
N ILE A 16 -36.35 46.21 71.71
CA ILE A 16 -37.23 45.44 72.61
C ILE A 16 -36.42 44.65 73.65
N GLN A 17 -35.28 44.05 73.25
CA GLN A 17 -34.41 43.31 74.18
C GLN A 17 -33.80 44.25 75.24
N SER A 18 -33.32 45.42 74.82
CA SER A 18 -32.77 46.43 75.73
C SER A 18 -33.82 46.94 76.74
N GLU A 19 -35.05 47.17 76.28
CA GLU A 19 -36.16 47.55 77.16
C GLU A 19 -36.56 46.43 78.13
N LEU A 20 -36.58 45.18 77.68
CA LEU A 20 -36.85 44.02 78.53
C LEU A 20 -35.80 43.86 79.65
N ASP A 21 -34.53 44.06 79.33
CA ASP A 21 -33.44 44.01 80.31
C ASP A 21 -33.60 45.10 81.38
N LYS A 22 -34.01 46.31 80.95
CA LYS A 22 -34.30 47.43 81.85
C LYS A 22 -35.48 47.13 82.78
N TYR A 23 -36.59 46.62 82.25
CA TYR A 23 -37.75 46.24 83.06
C TYR A 23 -37.44 45.09 84.01
N SER A 24 -36.64 44.12 83.58
CA SER A 24 -36.18 43.01 84.42
C SER A 24 -35.37 43.49 85.61
N LEU A 25 -34.46 44.44 85.40
CA LEU A 25 -33.66 45.05 86.47
C LEU A 25 -34.56 45.81 87.46
N GLU A 26 -35.51 46.60 86.96
CA GLU A 26 -36.45 47.38 87.76
C GLU A 26 -37.34 46.47 88.63
N ILE A 27 -37.84 45.35 88.09
CA ILE A 27 -38.62 44.36 88.83
C ILE A 27 -37.81 43.77 89.97
N VAL A 28 -36.55 43.39 89.71
CA VAL A 28 -35.65 42.83 90.74
C VAL A 28 -35.39 43.83 91.86
N ASP A 29 -35.17 45.09 91.53
CA ASP A 29 -34.95 46.13 92.54
C ASP A 29 -36.23 46.46 93.33
N ASN A 30 -37.39 46.48 92.68
CA ASN A 30 -38.68 46.60 93.34
C ASN A 30 -38.96 45.45 94.31
N GLN A 31 -38.57 44.21 93.97
CA GLN A 31 -38.65 43.06 94.86
C GLN A 31 -37.74 43.24 96.09
N LYS A 32 -36.50 43.69 95.91
CA LYS A 32 -35.58 43.98 97.03
C LYS A 32 -36.15 45.06 97.95
N LEU A 33 -36.66 46.16 97.38
CA LEU A 33 -37.25 47.27 98.14
C LEU A 33 -38.48 46.83 98.93
N THR A 34 -39.31 45.95 98.36
CA THR A 34 -40.45 45.32 99.04
C THR A 34 -40.02 44.50 100.26
N LEU A 35 -38.98 43.68 100.11
CA LEU A 35 -38.45 42.89 101.22
C LEU A 35 -37.86 43.78 102.31
N GLN A 36 -37.14 44.84 101.93
CA GLN A 36 -36.57 45.80 102.87
C GLN A 36 -37.64 46.62 103.61
N GLY A 37 -38.67 47.08 102.90
CA GLY A 37 -39.83 47.79 103.46
C GLY A 37 -40.58 46.92 104.47
N ARG A 38 -40.90 45.68 104.10
CA ARG A 38 -41.49 44.67 104.99
C ARG A 38 -40.63 44.42 106.24
N LYS A 39 -39.31 44.32 106.09
CA LYS A 39 -38.38 44.13 107.22
C LYS A 39 -38.37 45.35 108.15
N LYS A 40 -38.31 46.57 107.61
CA LYS A 40 -38.37 47.82 108.38
C LYS A 40 -39.67 47.95 109.16
N LEU A 41 -40.82 47.63 108.54
CA LEU A 41 -42.11 47.60 109.24
C LEU A 41 -42.13 46.55 110.35
N ALA A 42 -41.63 45.33 110.09
CA ALA A 42 -41.56 44.29 111.09
C ALA A 42 -40.69 44.68 112.30
N GLU A 43 -39.58 45.39 112.08
CA GLU A 43 -38.70 45.92 113.14
C GLU A 43 -39.39 47.03 113.96
N GLN A 44 -40.10 47.94 113.30
CA GLN A 44 -40.89 49.00 113.94
C GLN A 44 -42.04 48.42 114.78
N THR A 45 -42.67 47.34 114.31
CA THR A 45 -43.79 46.66 115.00
C THR A 45 -43.32 45.73 116.14
N LYS A 46 -42.29 44.90 115.94
CA LYS A 46 -41.88 43.85 116.91
C LYS A 46 -40.78 44.26 117.89
N GLY A 47 -39.83 45.13 117.52
CA GLY A 47 -38.48 45.05 118.10
C GLY A 47 -37.97 46.24 118.91
N LYS A 48 -38.21 47.49 118.47
CA LYS A 48 -37.51 48.68 119.01
C LYS A 48 -38.38 49.85 119.47
N TYR A 49 -39.60 49.97 118.96
CA TYR A 49 -40.44 51.14 119.19
C TYR A 49 -41.78 50.72 119.78
N PHE A 50 -42.69 50.11 119.03
CA PHE A 50 -44.07 50.03 119.53
C PHE A 50 -44.33 49.06 120.72
N ARG A 51 -43.80 47.83 120.71
CA ARG A 51 -44.15 46.78 121.69
C ARG A 51 -43.45 46.91 123.07
N LYS A 52 -42.36 47.67 123.17
CA LYS A 52 -41.49 47.77 124.37
C LYS A 52 -41.56 49.12 125.10
N GLN A 53 -42.34 50.09 124.62
CA GLN A 53 -42.43 51.45 125.18
C GLN A 53 -43.49 51.58 126.28
N PRO A 54 -43.42 52.59 127.18
CA PRO A 54 -44.44 52.88 128.19
C PRO A 54 -45.72 53.46 127.57
N ASP A 55 -46.87 53.24 128.23
CA ASP A 55 -48.22 53.48 127.67
C ASP A 55 -48.48 54.93 127.21
N ASP A 56 -47.90 55.94 127.88
CA ASP A 56 -48.03 57.36 127.50
C ASP A 56 -47.37 57.71 126.15
N ARG A 57 -46.35 56.93 125.72
CA ARG A 57 -45.65 57.13 124.43
C ARG A 57 -46.20 56.27 123.31
N LYS A 58 -46.92 55.17 123.63
CA LYS A 58 -47.51 54.26 122.64
C LYS A 58 -48.49 54.98 121.72
N LEU A 59 -49.34 55.87 122.25
CA LEU A 59 -50.37 56.56 121.46
C LEU A 59 -49.76 57.45 120.36
N ALA A 60 -48.63 58.11 120.65
CA ALA A 60 -47.89 58.92 119.68
C ALA A 60 -47.19 58.03 118.62
N GLU A 61 -46.70 56.85 119.01
CA GLU A 61 -46.06 55.90 118.10
C GLU A 61 -47.04 55.14 117.21
N VAL A 62 -48.30 54.89 117.63
CA VAL A 62 -49.35 54.31 116.76
C VAL A 62 -49.53 55.14 115.50
N LYS A 63 -49.58 56.48 115.63
CA LYS A 63 -49.77 57.38 114.49
C LYS A 63 -48.60 57.31 113.52
N THR A 64 -47.38 57.17 114.03
CA THR A 64 -46.16 57.01 113.22
C THR A 64 -46.13 55.64 112.53
N LEU A 65 -46.52 54.58 113.23
CA LEU A 65 -46.57 53.22 112.68
C LEU A 65 -47.66 53.07 111.61
N LEU A 66 -48.85 53.63 111.84
CA LEU A 66 -49.94 53.64 110.85
C LEU A 66 -49.51 54.38 109.58
N LYS A 67 -48.82 55.52 109.73
CA LYS A 67 -48.24 56.24 108.59
C LYS A 67 -47.19 55.42 107.85
N ALA A 68 -46.35 54.65 108.56
CA ALA A 68 -45.36 53.77 107.95
C ALA A 68 -46.03 52.61 107.16
N TYR A 69 -47.08 52.00 107.71
CA TYR A 69 -47.88 50.98 107.00
C TYR A 69 -48.58 51.55 105.77
N GLN A 70 -49.20 52.73 105.90
CA GLN A 70 -49.82 53.42 104.76
C GLN A 70 -48.79 53.70 103.66
N GLN A 71 -47.63 54.23 104.04
CA GLN A 71 -46.54 54.53 103.11
C GLN A 71 -46.02 53.27 102.41
N GLU A 72 -45.90 52.12 103.08
CA GLU A 72 -45.50 50.88 102.42
C GLU A 72 -46.61 50.33 101.51
N ILE A 73 -47.89 50.41 101.90
CA ILE A 73 -49.02 49.99 101.04
C ILE A 73 -49.05 50.84 99.75
N ASP A 74 -48.86 52.16 99.88
CA ASP A 74 -48.81 53.06 98.73
C ASP A 74 -47.60 52.76 97.84
N GLN A 75 -46.42 52.53 98.43
CA GLN A 75 -45.22 52.13 97.71
C GLN A 75 -45.39 50.77 97.00
N MET A 76 -46.00 49.80 97.66
CA MET A 76 -46.29 48.49 97.08
C MET A 76 -47.25 48.58 95.90
N THR A 77 -48.30 49.40 96.04
CA THR A 77 -49.27 49.65 94.97
C THR A 77 -48.61 50.35 93.79
N HIS A 78 -47.71 51.31 94.04
CA HIS A 78 -46.95 51.97 92.98
C HIS A 78 -46.00 50.98 92.26
N ARG A 79 -45.27 50.13 93.00
CA ARG A 79 -44.39 49.11 92.40
C ARG A 79 -45.18 48.12 91.56
N MET A 80 -46.34 47.66 92.04
CA MET A 80 -47.22 46.74 91.30
C MET A 80 -47.73 47.37 89.99
N LYS A 81 -48.22 48.61 90.04
CA LYS A 81 -48.66 49.33 88.83
C LYS A 81 -47.53 49.54 87.82
N ALA A 82 -46.31 49.82 88.29
CA ALA A 82 -45.15 49.93 87.42
C ALA A 82 -44.86 48.60 86.68
N THR A 83 -44.95 47.47 87.39
CA THR A 83 -44.77 46.15 86.76
C THR A 83 -45.88 45.77 85.78
N GLU A 84 -47.13 46.13 86.08
CA GLU A 84 -48.27 45.90 85.18
C GLU A 84 -48.16 46.74 83.89
N SER A 85 -47.79 48.02 84.03
CA SER A 85 -47.55 48.90 82.88
C SER A 85 -46.41 48.40 82.01
N ALA A 86 -45.28 48.00 82.61
CA ALA A 86 -44.13 47.43 81.88
C ALA A 86 -44.50 46.15 81.13
N TYR A 87 -45.31 45.27 81.73
CA TYR A 87 -45.78 44.05 81.08
C TYR A 87 -46.69 44.34 79.87
N LEU A 88 -47.63 45.27 80.00
CA LEU A 88 -48.54 45.63 78.91
C LEU A 88 -47.82 46.33 77.75
N GLU A 89 -46.82 47.15 78.07
CA GLU A 89 -45.96 47.80 77.08
C GLU A 89 -45.18 46.78 76.26
N LEU A 90 -44.53 45.81 76.94
CA LEU A 90 -43.82 44.71 76.28
C LEU A 90 -44.76 43.84 75.42
N TYR A 91 -45.94 43.48 75.94
CA TYR A 91 -46.91 42.68 75.19
C TYR A 91 -47.41 43.41 73.94
N SER A 92 -47.62 44.72 74.03
CA SER A 92 -48.01 45.54 72.87
C SER A 92 -46.90 45.59 71.82
N GLN A 93 -45.64 45.71 72.22
CA GLN A 93 -44.51 45.72 71.28
C GLN A 93 -44.31 44.38 70.58
N ILE A 94 -44.37 43.26 71.33
CA ILE A 94 -44.25 41.91 70.77
C ILE A 94 -45.46 41.58 69.88
N GLY A 95 -46.66 41.98 70.27
CA GLY A 95 -47.89 41.77 69.49
C GLY A 95 -47.95 42.56 68.17
N GLN A 96 -47.13 43.60 68.02
CA GLN A 96 -47.02 44.39 66.78
C GLN A 96 -45.97 43.85 65.80
N VAL A 97 -45.18 42.84 66.19
CA VAL A 97 -44.17 42.24 65.31
C VAL A 97 -44.87 41.36 64.26
N PRO A 98 -44.70 41.64 62.95
CA PRO A 98 -45.28 40.83 61.88
C PRO A 98 -44.63 39.44 61.81
N ASP A 99 -45.40 38.44 61.35
CA ASP A 99 -44.94 37.05 61.19
C ASP A 99 -43.68 36.95 60.30
N PRO A 100 -42.58 36.33 60.78
CA PRO A 100 -41.32 36.23 60.02
C PRO A 100 -41.32 35.18 58.91
N VAL A 101 -42.22 34.19 58.92
CA VAL A 101 -42.24 33.08 57.95
C VAL A 101 -42.34 33.55 56.48
N PRO A 102 -43.28 34.43 56.08
CA PRO A 102 -43.37 34.86 54.68
C PRO A 102 -42.14 35.63 54.19
N LEU A 103 -41.43 36.31 55.09
CA LEU A 103 -40.19 37.02 54.74
C LEU A 103 -39.06 36.01 54.49
N LEU A 104 -38.95 34.97 55.32
CA LEU A 104 -37.97 33.90 55.15
C LEU A 104 -38.22 33.11 53.86
N ASP A 105 -39.49 32.81 53.54
CA ASP A 105 -39.85 32.15 52.27
C ASP A 105 -39.46 32.99 51.05
N GLN A 106 -39.68 34.32 51.12
CA GLN A 106 -39.24 35.24 50.07
C GLN A 106 -37.71 35.24 49.94
N LEU A 107 -36.98 35.33 51.04
CA LEU A 107 -35.51 35.30 51.03
C LEU A 107 -34.96 33.97 50.50
N MET A 108 -35.57 32.84 50.87
CA MET A 108 -35.22 31.53 50.32
C MET A 108 -35.46 31.48 48.82
N SER A 109 -36.61 31.96 48.34
CA SER A 109 -36.91 31.99 46.90
C SER A 109 -35.96 32.90 46.11
N GLU A 110 -35.57 34.05 46.68
CA GLU A 110 -34.58 34.95 46.08
C GLU A 110 -33.19 34.33 46.05
N ASN A 111 -32.81 33.58 47.10
CA ASN A 111 -31.54 32.87 47.18
C ASN A 111 -31.46 31.72 46.15
N GLU A 112 -32.54 30.95 45.99
CA GLU A 112 -32.63 29.93 44.93
C GLU A 112 -32.52 30.55 43.53
N ARG A 113 -33.18 31.70 43.32
CA ARG A 113 -33.10 32.44 42.05
C ARG A 113 -31.68 32.97 41.80
N LEU A 114 -30.99 33.45 42.83
CA LEU A 114 -29.59 33.87 42.74
C LEU A 114 -28.69 32.70 42.33
N GLY A 115 -28.86 31.53 42.94
CA GLY A 115 -28.12 30.32 42.55
C GLY A 115 -28.34 29.93 41.09
N GLN A 116 -29.59 30.02 40.60
CA GLN A 116 -29.88 29.78 39.18
C GLN A 116 -29.22 30.81 38.25
N ILE A 117 -29.20 32.08 38.64
CA ILE A 117 -28.53 33.14 37.88
C ILE A 117 -27.03 32.88 37.80
N GLU A 118 -26.38 32.50 38.90
CA GLU A 118 -24.94 32.17 38.91
C GLU A 118 -24.61 30.98 38.00
N LEU A 119 -25.44 29.93 38.01
CA LEU A 119 -25.28 28.79 37.11
C LEU A 119 -25.40 29.23 35.64
N LEU A 120 -26.43 30.00 35.30
CA LEU A 120 -26.62 30.52 33.94
C LEU A 120 -25.48 31.45 33.51
N GLU A 121 -24.94 32.27 34.40
CA GLU A 121 -23.77 33.09 34.12
C GLU A 121 -22.51 32.26 33.85
N SER A 122 -22.32 31.17 34.62
CA SER A 122 -21.20 30.25 34.41
C SER A 122 -21.30 29.54 33.06
N GLU A 123 -22.51 29.09 32.68
CA GLU A 123 -22.79 28.48 31.38
C GLU A 123 -22.57 29.49 30.26
N ASN A 124 -23.06 30.72 30.39
CA ASN A 124 -22.86 31.77 29.38
C ASN A 124 -21.36 32.08 29.19
N LYS A 125 -20.57 32.07 30.27
CA LYS A 125 -19.10 32.23 30.20
C LYS A 125 -18.45 31.07 29.45
N LEU A 126 -18.87 29.83 29.69
CA LEU A 126 -18.37 28.65 28.98
C LEU A 126 -18.75 28.69 27.49
N LEU A 127 -20.02 28.94 27.18
CA LEU A 127 -20.49 29.07 25.79
C LEU A 127 -19.76 30.19 25.03
N ARG A 128 -19.47 31.32 25.68
CA ARG A 128 -18.65 32.39 25.09
C ARG A 128 -17.22 31.92 24.80
N LYS A 129 -16.60 31.16 25.71
CA LYS A 129 -15.27 30.59 25.48
C LYS A 129 -15.28 29.62 24.30
N GLU A 130 -16.23 28.67 24.27
CA GLU A 130 -16.41 27.74 23.15
C GLU A 130 -16.63 28.48 21.83
N LEU A 131 -17.45 29.53 21.82
CA LEU A 131 -17.65 30.36 20.63
C LEU A 131 -16.35 31.03 20.18
N THR A 132 -15.54 31.56 21.11
CA THR A 132 -14.23 32.16 20.75
C THR A 132 -13.25 31.13 20.20
N GLU A 133 -13.27 29.90 20.72
CA GLU A 133 -12.45 28.79 20.24
C GLU A 133 -12.89 28.32 18.86
N ALA A 134 -14.20 28.18 18.63
CA ALA A 134 -14.77 27.86 17.33
C ALA A 134 -14.47 28.93 16.27
N VAL A 135 -14.53 30.22 16.63
CA VAL A 135 -14.13 31.32 15.74
C VAL A 135 -12.63 31.26 15.42
N ARG A 136 -11.80 30.91 16.41
CA ARG A 136 -10.34 30.74 16.21
C ARG A 136 -10.02 29.53 15.34
N SER A 137 -10.73 28.41 15.49
CA SER A 137 -10.55 27.24 14.62
C SER A 137 -11.02 27.54 13.20
N LEU A 138 -12.11 28.29 13.03
CA LEU A 138 -12.61 28.73 11.73
C LEU A 138 -11.63 29.69 11.03
N SER A 139 -10.99 30.62 11.74
CA SER A 139 -9.97 31.49 11.14
C SER A 139 -8.72 30.72 10.72
N LYS A 140 -8.27 29.74 11.53
CA LYS A 140 -7.20 28.81 11.16
C LYS A 140 -7.57 28.00 9.91
N ALA A 141 -8.78 27.43 9.86
CA ALA A 141 -9.28 26.69 8.70
C ALA A 141 -9.29 27.55 7.42
N LYS A 142 -9.78 28.81 7.50
CA LYS A 142 -9.74 29.75 6.37
C LYS A 142 -8.31 30.05 5.90
N SER A 143 -7.37 30.21 6.82
CA SER A 143 -5.96 30.44 6.46
C SER A 143 -5.34 29.22 5.77
N GLN A 144 -5.67 28.01 6.23
CA GLN A 144 -5.23 26.74 5.63
C GLN A 144 -5.88 26.52 4.27
N GLU A 145 -7.14 26.90 4.09
CA GLU A 145 -7.83 26.88 2.80
C GLU A 145 -7.14 27.79 1.78
N SER A 146 -6.78 29.01 2.18
CA SER A 146 -6.00 29.93 1.31
C SER A 146 -4.62 29.38 0.94
N GLN A 147 -3.94 28.67 1.86
CA GLN A 147 -2.68 28.00 1.53
C GLN A 147 -2.90 26.82 0.58
N THR A 148 -3.96 26.04 0.80
CA THR A 148 -4.32 24.89 -0.04
C THR A 148 -4.64 25.34 -1.47
N THR A 149 -5.37 26.43 -1.65
CA THR A 149 -5.67 26.98 -2.99
C THR A 149 -4.40 27.46 -3.70
N LYS A 150 -3.47 28.11 -2.99
CA LYS A 150 -2.16 28.50 -3.55
C LYS A 150 -1.32 27.28 -3.96
N MET A 151 -1.30 26.24 -3.14
CA MET A 151 -0.57 25.00 -3.44
C MET A 151 -1.18 24.27 -4.64
N LYS A 152 -2.51 24.20 -4.72
CA LYS A 152 -3.23 23.64 -5.88
C LYS A 152 -2.91 24.41 -7.17
N ALA A 153 -2.96 25.74 -7.14
CA ALA A 153 -2.62 26.57 -8.30
C ALA A 153 -1.15 26.36 -8.75
N ARG A 154 -0.22 26.20 -7.81
CA ARG A 154 1.18 25.90 -8.13
C ARG A 154 1.36 24.49 -8.72
N LEU A 155 0.57 23.52 -8.24
CA LEU A 155 0.58 22.16 -8.75
C LEU A 155 0.04 22.14 -10.19
N GLU A 156 -1.09 22.79 -10.45
CA GLU A 156 -1.66 22.95 -11.80
C GLU A 156 -0.70 23.67 -12.76
N GLN A 157 0.01 24.70 -12.28
CA GLN A 157 1.05 25.36 -13.07
C GLN A 157 2.22 24.42 -13.41
N LEU A 158 2.69 23.62 -12.45
CA LEU A 158 3.76 22.64 -12.68
C LEU A 158 3.31 21.53 -13.62
N GLU A 159 2.09 21.03 -13.48
CA GLU A 159 1.49 20.05 -14.38
C GLU A 159 1.40 20.60 -15.81
N SER A 160 0.90 21.82 -16.00
CA SER A 160 0.86 22.47 -17.32
C SER A 160 2.27 22.69 -17.90
N GLN A 161 3.26 23.05 -17.08
CA GLN A 161 4.65 23.16 -17.51
C GLN A 161 5.24 21.80 -17.91
N MET A 162 4.95 20.73 -17.17
CA MET A 162 5.40 19.39 -17.54
C MET A 162 4.70 18.90 -18.81
N GLU A 163 3.40 19.12 -18.95
CA GLU A 163 2.63 18.73 -20.13
C GLU A 163 3.16 19.44 -21.37
N THR A 164 3.43 20.75 -21.28
CA THR A 164 4.04 21.51 -22.38
C THR A 164 5.44 21.00 -22.71
N GLN A 165 6.30 20.72 -21.72
CA GLN A 165 7.64 20.13 -21.96
C GLN A 165 7.59 18.73 -22.57
N VAL A 166 6.66 17.88 -22.13
CA VAL A 166 6.45 16.55 -22.71
C VAL A 166 5.97 16.70 -24.15
N LYS A 167 5.02 17.59 -24.40
CA LYS A 167 4.49 17.86 -25.75
C LYS A 167 5.57 18.39 -26.69
N THR A 168 6.44 19.30 -26.24
CA THR A 168 7.56 19.80 -27.06
C THR A 168 8.56 18.68 -27.34
N LYS A 169 8.99 17.91 -26.33
CA LYS A 169 9.93 16.79 -26.53
C LYS A 169 9.37 15.70 -27.44
N VAL A 170 8.08 15.36 -27.30
CA VAL A 170 7.40 14.40 -28.19
C VAL A 170 7.33 14.96 -29.61
N SER A 171 6.98 16.25 -29.78
CA SER A 171 6.97 16.90 -31.09
C SER A 171 8.35 16.91 -31.75
N GLU A 172 9.42 17.19 -31.00
CA GLU A 172 10.80 17.15 -31.46
C GLU A 172 11.21 15.74 -31.88
N LYS A 173 10.91 14.72 -31.06
CA LYS A 173 11.22 13.32 -31.38
C LYS A 173 10.44 12.80 -32.58
N VAL A 174 9.17 13.18 -32.71
CA VAL A 174 8.37 12.86 -33.90
C VAL A 174 8.96 13.54 -35.14
N ALA A 175 9.43 14.79 -35.03
CA ALA A 175 10.07 15.48 -36.15
C ALA A 175 11.41 14.83 -36.54
N GLU A 176 12.22 14.41 -35.57
CA GLU A 176 13.48 13.68 -35.77
C GLU A 176 13.23 12.33 -36.48
N ILE A 177 12.31 11.51 -35.97
CA ILE A 177 11.93 10.23 -36.59
C ILE A 177 11.40 10.46 -38.01
N ARG A 178 10.56 11.48 -38.22
CA ARG A 178 10.06 11.82 -39.56
C ARG A 178 11.19 12.14 -40.52
N LYS A 179 12.19 12.91 -40.08
CA LYS A 179 13.36 13.24 -40.89
C LYS A 179 14.17 11.99 -41.22
N GLU A 180 14.47 11.15 -40.24
CA GLU A 180 15.17 9.87 -40.48
C GLU A 180 14.42 8.97 -41.45
N THR A 181 13.08 8.87 -41.32
CA THR A 181 12.28 8.09 -42.26
C THR A 181 12.30 8.67 -43.66
N GLU A 182 12.29 9.99 -43.82
CA GLU A 182 12.39 10.64 -45.14
C GLU A 182 13.77 10.39 -45.76
N ASP A 183 14.84 10.49 -44.97
CA ASP A 183 16.21 10.20 -45.43
C ASP A 183 16.35 8.74 -45.90
N VAL A 184 15.75 7.78 -45.17
CA VAL A 184 15.71 6.36 -45.56
C VAL A 184 14.89 6.17 -46.83
N ILE A 185 13.72 6.81 -46.94
CA ILE A 185 12.88 6.76 -48.14
C ILE A 185 13.67 7.30 -49.35
N GLN A 186 14.40 8.40 -49.18
CA GLN A 186 15.20 9.00 -50.24
C GLN A 186 16.37 8.10 -50.65
N HIS A 187 17.09 7.51 -49.70
CA HIS A 187 18.14 6.53 -50.00
C HIS A 187 17.60 5.29 -50.72
N LEU A 188 16.41 4.81 -50.35
CA LEU A 188 15.75 3.69 -51.04
C LEU A 188 15.34 4.06 -52.47
N LYS A 189 14.80 5.28 -52.68
CA LYS A 189 14.49 5.81 -54.03
C LYS A 189 15.75 5.92 -54.89
N ASP A 190 16.85 6.46 -54.36
CA ASP A 190 18.11 6.58 -55.09
C ASP A 190 18.69 5.20 -55.47
N ARG A 191 18.56 4.22 -54.56
CA ARG A 191 18.93 2.82 -54.82
C ARG A 191 18.03 2.20 -55.88
N GLU A 192 16.72 2.42 -55.85
CA GLU A 192 15.77 1.95 -56.86
C GLU A 192 16.14 2.50 -58.24
N VAL A 193 16.40 3.81 -58.35
CA VAL A 193 16.84 4.44 -59.61
C VAL A 193 18.15 3.83 -60.11
N THR A 194 19.08 3.52 -59.22
CA THR A 194 20.38 2.91 -59.57
C THR A 194 20.20 1.47 -60.07
N LEU A 195 19.39 0.67 -59.39
CA LEU A 195 19.04 -0.69 -59.82
C LEU A 195 18.30 -0.67 -61.17
N GLN A 196 17.38 0.28 -61.36
CA GLN A 196 16.66 0.44 -62.61
C GLN A 196 17.61 0.83 -63.76
N LYS A 197 18.61 1.68 -63.51
CA LYS A 197 19.69 1.95 -64.47
C LYS A 197 20.48 0.68 -64.80
N GLN A 198 20.86 -0.13 -63.81
CA GLN A 198 21.59 -1.39 -64.03
C GLN A 198 20.78 -2.41 -64.85
N VAL A 199 19.49 -2.57 -64.54
CA VAL A 199 18.57 -3.42 -65.31
C VAL A 199 18.44 -2.91 -66.74
N ASN A 200 18.28 -1.60 -66.93
CA ASN A 200 18.23 -1.01 -68.27
C ASN A 200 19.53 -1.21 -69.05
N THR A 201 20.69 -1.11 -68.41
CA THR A 201 21.97 -1.41 -69.07
C THR A 201 22.10 -2.88 -69.43
N ALA A 202 21.72 -3.79 -68.53
CA ALA A 202 21.75 -5.23 -68.78
C ALA A 202 20.80 -5.63 -69.93
N ASN A 203 19.58 -5.06 -69.96
CA ASN A 203 18.63 -5.26 -71.04
C ASN A 203 19.17 -4.73 -72.38
N ARG A 204 19.85 -3.57 -72.39
CA ARG A 204 20.51 -3.05 -73.61
C ARG A 204 21.63 -3.98 -74.09
N THR A 205 22.47 -4.47 -73.18
CA THR A 205 23.53 -5.43 -73.55
C THR A 205 22.96 -6.76 -74.05
N LEU A 206 21.85 -7.21 -73.47
CA LEU A 206 21.16 -8.44 -73.89
C LEU A 206 20.54 -8.25 -75.27
N ALA A 207 19.86 -7.12 -75.53
CA ALA A 207 19.34 -6.78 -76.84
C ALA A 207 20.45 -6.65 -77.89
N GLN A 208 21.60 -6.07 -77.53
CA GLN A 208 22.77 -6.01 -78.41
C GLN A 208 23.34 -7.41 -78.69
N LEU A 209 23.42 -8.28 -77.67
CA LEU A 209 23.89 -9.65 -77.84
C LEU A 209 22.92 -10.46 -78.72
N GLN A 210 21.61 -10.34 -78.50
CA GLN A 210 20.58 -10.94 -79.34
C GLN A 210 20.70 -10.48 -80.79
N SER A 211 20.79 -9.16 -81.03
CA SER A 211 21.01 -8.63 -82.37
C SER A 211 22.31 -9.12 -83.01
N SER A 212 23.39 -9.26 -82.22
CA SER A 212 24.64 -9.84 -82.71
C SER A 212 24.51 -11.32 -83.02
N GLN A 213 23.74 -12.07 -82.22
CA GLN A 213 23.45 -13.48 -82.43
C GLN A 213 22.60 -13.68 -83.70
N ASP A 214 21.57 -12.86 -83.90
CA ASP A 214 20.75 -12.88 -85.11
C ASP A 214 21.60 -12.56 -86.35
N SER A 215 22.54 -11.61 -86.24
CA SER A 215 23.49 -11.29 -87.31
C SER A 215 24.46 -12.44 -87.61
N VAL A 216 25.04 -13.07 -86.59
CA VAL A 216 25.92 -14.24 -86.76
C VAL A 216 25.13 -15.42 -87.32
N GLN A 217 23.91 -15.66 -86.84
CA GLN A 217 23.04 -16.71 -87.35
C GLN A 217 22.68 -16.47 -88.82
N ALA A 218 22.38 -15.23 -89.22
CA ALA A 218 22.17 -14.87 -90.62
C ALA A 218 23.43 -15.10 -91.47
N GLN A 219 24.63 -14.71 -90.99
CA GLN A 219 25.90 -14.98 -91.69
C GLN A 219 26.18 -16.48 -91.83
N VAL A 220 25.87 -17.28 -90.80
CA VAL A 220 26.01 -18.74 -90.85
C VAL A 220 25.05 -19.33 -91.88
N MET A 221 23.78 -18.91 -91.89
CA MET A 221 22.80 -19.35 -92.90
C MET A 221 23.23 -18.98 -94.32
N ASP A 222 23.73 -17.77 -94.53
CA ASP A 222 24.28 -17.31 -95.82
C ASP A 222 25.47 -18.15 -96.29
N LYS A 223 26.37 -18.53 -95.35
CA LYS A 223 27.48 -19.45 -95.64
C LYS A 223 27.02 -20.86 -95.97
N TYR A 224 26.01 -21.39 -95.28
CA TYR A 224 25.41 -22.68 -95.62
C TYR A 224 24.79 -22.63 -97.02
N GLN A 225 24.02 -21.58 -97.33
CA GLN A 225 23.43 -21.40 -98.66
C GLN A 225 24.50 -21.28 -99.75
N SER A 226 25.56 -20.51 -99.52
CA SER A 226 26.70 -20.39 -100.44
C SER A 226 27.45 -21.70 -100.62
N TYR A 227 27.58 -22.50 -99.56
CA TYR A 227 28.19 -23.83 -99.63
C TYR A 227 27.32 -24.78 -100.43
N ASP A 228 26.01 -24.82 -100.16
CA ASP A 228 25.06 -25.63 -100.91
C ASP A 228 25.05 -25.23 -102.40
N GLU A 229 25.01 -23.94 -102.72
CA GLU A 229 25.13 -23.44 -104.09
C GLU A 229 26.45 -23.86 -104.74
N SER A 230 27.58 -23.76 -104.04
CA SER A 230 28.89 -24.21 -104.52
C SER A 230 28.95 -25.74 -104.72
N THR A 231 28.29 -26.52 -103.87
CA THR A 231 28.18 -27.97 -104.05
C THR A 231 27.29 -28.34 -105.23
N LEU A 232 26.16 -27.65 -105.42
CA LEU A 232 25.28 -27.82 -106.57
C LEU A 232 25.99 -27.44 -107.87
N ALA A 233 26.75 -26.34 -107.88
CA ALA A 233 27.59 -25.95 -109.01
C ALA A 233 28.64 -27.02 -109.33
N ARG A 234 29.35 -27.53 -108.32
CA ARG A 234 30.31 -28.65 -108.49
C ARG A 234 29.65 -29.93 -109.00
N LEU A 235 28.45 -30.26 -108.52
CA LEU A 235 27.69 -31.42 -109.02
C LEU A 235 27.29 -31.22 -110.48
N ALA A 236 26.86 -30.02 -110.88
CA ALA A 236 26.55 -29.70 -112.27
C ALA A 236 27.80 -29.73 -113.17
N GLU A 237 28.95 -29.22 -112.70
CA GLU A 237 30.23 -29.36 -113.40
C GLU A 237 30.62 -30.84 -113.58
N MET A 238 30.43 -31.65 -112.54
CA MET A 238 30.69 -33.09 -112.61
C MET A 238 29.78 -33.80 -113.62
N ASP A 239 28.50 -33.42 -113.71
CA ASP A 239 27.55 -33.95 -114.70
C ASP A 239 27.95 -33.54 -116.13
N ILE A 240 28.44 -32.32 -116.34
CA ILE A 240 28.98 -31.88 -117.64
C ILE A 240 30.24 -32.68 -117.99
N ILE A 241 31.18 -32.85 -117.06
CA ILE A 241 32.39 -33.65 -117.27
C ILE A 241 32.02 -35.10 -117.55
N GLN A 242 31.03 -35.65 -116.86
CA GLN A 242 30.53 -37.01 -117.09
C GLN A 242 29.91 -37.14 -118.49
N SER A 243 29.10 -36.18 -118.91
CA SER A 243 28.55 -36.12 -120.28
C SER A 243 29.64 -35.99 -121.35
N GLU A 244 30.67 -35.17 -121.09
CA GLU A 244 31.81 -35.02 -121.99
C GLU A 244 32.68 -36.28 -122.03
N LEU A 245 32.86 -36.96 -120.90
CA LEU A 245 33.50 -38.26 -120.78
C LEU A 245 32.72 -39.33 -121.56
N ASP A 246 31.40 -39.39 -121.43
CA ASP A 246 30.53 -40.31 -122.18
C ASP A 246 30.61 -40.03 -123.69
N ARG A 247 30.66 -38.75 -124.09
CA ARG A 247 30.84 -38.36 -125.49
C ARG A 247 32.24 -38.72 -126.00
N ALA A 248 33.29 -38.54 -125.20
CA ALA A 248 34.65 -38.93 -125.53
C ALA A 248 34.79 -40.45 -125.63
N ASN A 249 34.20 -41.19 -124.69
CA ASN A 249 34.10 -42.65 -124.73
C ASN A 249 33.35 -43.11 -125.97
N GLY A 250 32.24 -42.46 -126.34
CA GLY A 250 31.53 -42.72 -127.60
C GLY A 250 32.41 -42.49 -128.84
N ARG A 251 33.25 -41.44 -128.84
CA ARG A 251 34.26 -41.21 -129.88
C ARG A 251 35.38 -42.26 -129.88
N ILE A 252 35.84 -42.70 -128.71
CA ILE A 252 36.84 -43.76 -128.59
C ILE A 252 36.27 -45.07 -129.13
N ILE A 253 35.04 -45.42 -128.79
CA ILE A 253 34.36 -46.63 -129.32
C ILE A 253 34.24 -46.54 -130.84
N SER A 254 33.86 -45.39 -131.39
CA SER A 254 33.76 -45.23 -132.84
C SER A 254 35.13 -45.30 -133.52
N LEU A 255 36.17 -44.67 -132.95
CA LEU A 255 37.55 -44.77 -133.42
C LEU A 255 38.12 -46.18 -133.27
N GLN A 256 37.78 -46.91 -132.22
CA GLN A 256 38.17 -48.32 -132.05
C GLN A 256 37.48 -49.19 -133.09
N SER A 257 36.19 -48.97 -133.36
CA SER A 257 35.47 -49.67 -134.43
C SER A 257 36.07 -49.40 -135.81
N THR A 258 36.43 -48.15 -136.13
CA THR A 258 37.12 -47.82 -137.39
C THR A 258 38.56 -48.30 -137.41
N ASN A 259 39.28 -48.30 -136.28
CA ASN A 259 40.63 -48.86 -136.19
C ASN A 259 40.59 -50.38 -136.33
N ASP A 260 39.60 -51.07 -135.75
CA ASP A 260 39.36 -52.50 -135.95
C ASP A 260 38.95 -52.80 -137.39
N GLN A 261 38.20 -51.90 -138.03
CA GLN A 261 37.91 -51.95 -139.47
C GLN A 261 39.21 -51.81 -140.28
N LEU A 262 40.04 -50.82 -139.97
CA LEU A 262 41.33 -50.59 -140.61
C LEU A 262 42.33 -51.71 -140.32
N LYS A 263 42.32 -52.33 -139.13
CA LYS A 263 43.10 -53.53 -138.80
C LYS A 263 42.59 -54.73 -139.58
N ARG A 264 41.28 -54.87 -139.80
CA ARG A 264 40.71 -55.88 -140.69
C ARG A 264 41.07 -55.63 -142.17
N ASP A 265 41.16 -54.37 -142.58
CA ASP A 265 41.62 -54.00 -143.93
C ASP A 265 43.15 -54.16 -144.08
N LEU A 266 43.93 -53.88 -143.02
CA LEU A 266 45.38 -54.09 -142.94
C LEU A 266 45.71 -55.59 -142.90
N ALA A 267 44.88 -56.41 -142.25
CA ALA A 267 44.99 -57.88 -142.26
C ALA A 267 44.75 -58.51 -143.64
N ARG A 268 44.24 -57.76 -144.64
CA ARG A 268 44.14 -58.22 -146.05
C ARG A 268 45.42 -57.97 -146.87
N VAL A 269 46.43 -57.25 -146.35
CA VAL A 269 47.64 -56.89 -147.11
C VAL A 269 48.91 -57.24 -146.31
N LEU A 270 49.25 -58.54 -146.32
CA LEU A 270 50.60 -59.13 -146.19
C LEU A 270 51.53 -58.74 -144.98
N PRO A 271 52.64 -59.48 -144.71
CA PRO A 271 53.08 -59.85 -143.35
C PRO A 271 54.52 -59.41 -142.97
N GLN A 272 54.95 -59.86 -141.77
CA GLN A 272 56.32 -59.87 -141.17
C GLN A 272 56.87 -58.50 -140.71
N GLU A 273 57.66 -58.33 -139.64
CA GLU A 273 58.26 -59.12 -138.54
C GLU A 273 58.97 -58.12 -137.58
N GLY A 274 59.36 -58.56 -136.38
CA GLY A 274 60.30 -57.88 -135.45
C GLY A 274 59.68 -57.53 -134.08
N GLU A 275 59.79 -58.34 -133.00
CA GLU A 275 60.98 -58.63 -132.15
C GLU A 275 61.72 -57.35 -131.72
N GLU A 276 62.17 -57.11 -130.48
CA GLU A 276 62.42 -57.86 -129.25
C GLU A 276 62.86 -56.75 -128.24
N THR A 277 62.70 -56.77 -126.91
CA THR A 277 63.52 -57.44 -125.87
C THR A 277 63.31 -56.63 -124.55
N THR A 278 63.02 -57.28 -123.41
CA THR A 278 63.90 -57.51 -122.22
C THR A 278 64.63 -56.26 -121.69
N ASP A 279 64.89 -55.98 -120.41
CA ASP A 279 64.75 -56.63 -119.11
C ASP A 279 65.14 -55.49 -118.12
N SER A 280 64.39 -55.25 -117.04
CA SER A 280 64.85 -55.50 -115.66
C SER A 280 66.24 -54.96 -115.33
N THR A 281 66.34 -53.84 -114.59
CA THR A 281 67.31 -53.69 -113.48
C THR A 281 67.03 -52.47 -112.59
N SER A 282 66.97 -52.74 -111.28
CA SER A 282 67.38 -51.90 -110.14
C SER A 282 66.67 -50.56 -109.85
N ASP A 283 65.50 -50.68 -109.22
CA ASP A 283 65.27 -50.25 -107.83
C ASP A 283 65.54 -48.78 -107.38
N PRO A 284 64.64 -47.83 -107.72
CA PRO A 284 64.31 -46.68 -106.89
C PRO A 284 63.05 -46.90 -106.03
N LEU A 285 62.38 -48.06 -106.15
CA LEU A 285 61.13 -48.36 -105.47
C LEU A 285 61.34 -48.81 -104.02
N ALA A 286 62.39 -49.58 -103.70
CA ALA A 286 62.69 -50.00 -102.33
C ALA A 286 63.16 -48.81 -101.47
N ALA A 287 63.99 -47.91 -102.01
CA ALA A 287 64.40 -46.69 -101.32
C ALA A 287 63.23 -45.73 -101.09
N THR A 288 62.27 -45.64 -102.02
CA THR A 288 61.06 -44.84 -101.83
C THR A 288 60.06 -45.51 -100.88
N ILE A 289 59.99 -46.84 -100.85
CA ILE A 289 59.16 -47.60 -99.90
C ILE A 289 59.74 -47.49 -98.48
N GLU A 290 61.05 -47.61 -98.28
CA GLU A 290 61.69 -47.37 -96.98
C GLU A 290 61.55 -45.91 -96.52
N LEU A 291 61.67 -44.94 -97.44
CA LEU A 291 61.41 -43.54 -97.13
C LEU A 291 59.93 -43.29 -96.80
N GLN A 292 58.98 -43.95 -97.47
CA GLN A 292 57.56 -43.88 -97.15
C GLN A 292 57.21 -44.53 -95.80
N GLN A 293 57.86 -45.64 -95.47
CA GLN A 293 57.68 -46.30 -94.16
C GLN A 293 58.26 -45.45 -93.02
N THR A 294 59.44 -44.86 -93.22
CA THR A 294 60.03 -43.93 -92.24
C THR A 294 59.23 -42.64 -92.11
N VAL A 295 58.76 -42.04 -93.21
CA VAL A 295 57.86 -40.87 -93.18
C VAL A 295 56.50 -41.22 -92.54
N GLY A 296 55.98 -42.43 -92.76
CA GLY A 296 54.77 -42.93 -92.11
C GLY A 296 54.94 -43.07 -90.59
N TYR A 297 56.07 -43.64 -90.16
CA TYR A 297 56.42 -43.74 -88.74
C TYR A 297 56.61 -42.36 -88.10
N LEU A 298 57.32 -41.44 -88.76
CA LEU A 298 57.50 -40.07 -88.28
C LEU A 298 56.16 -39.32 -88.20
N ASN A 299 55.25 -39.51 -89.16
CA ASN A 299 53.92 -38.88 -89.11
C ASN A 299 53.06 -39.45 -87.98
N GLN A 300 53.08 -40.77 -87.74
CA GLN A 300 52.40 -41.37 -86.60
C GLN A 300 52.96 -40.85 -85.26
N GLU A 301 54.28 -40.66 -85.18
CA GLU A 301 54.94 -40.10 -84.01
C GLU A 301 54.63 -38.61 -83.83
N VAL A 302 54.58 -37.83 -84.90
CA VAL A 302 54.14 -36.43 -84.89
C VAL A 302 52.67 -36.32 -84.46
N ASP A 303 51.80 -37.21 -84.93
CA ASP A 303 50.40 -37.23 -84.53
C ASP A 303 50.21 -37.69 -83.08
N ARG A 304 51.08 -38.59 -82.59
CA ARG A 304 51.14 -38.95 -81.17
C ARG A 304 51.56 -37.75 -80.32
N LEU A 305 52.63 -37.07 -80.70
CA LEU A 305 53.14 -35.88 -80.02
C LEU A 305 52.13 -34.72 -80.07
N LYS A 306 51.41 -34.53 -81.18
CA LYS A 306 50.31 -33.54 -81.28
C LYS A 306 49.15 -33.88 -80.35
N ARG A 307 48.78 -35.16 -80.23
CA ARG A 307 47.73 -35.59 -79.28
C ARG A 307 48.17 -35.40 -77.83
N GLU A 308 49.43 -35.71 -77.51
CA GLU A 308 49.99 -35.44 -76.18
C GLU A 308 50.10 -33.95 -75.87
N LEU A 309 50.49 -33.13 -76.85
CA LEU A 309 50.53 -31.68 -76.73
C LEU A 309 49.12 -31.10 -76.53
N ALA A 310 48.14 -31.51 -77.33
CA ALA A 310 46.74 -31.10 -77.16
C ALA A 310 46.16 -31.56 -75.81
N GLY A 311 46.57 -32.74 -75.31
CA GLY A 311 46.25 -33.21 -73.97
C GLY A 311 46.86 -32.33 -72.88
N ARG A 312 48.14 -31.96 -73.03
CA ARG A 312 48.82 -31.01 -72.13
C ARG A 312 48.22 -29.61 -72.19
N GLU A 313 47.83 -29.11 -73.36
CA GLU A 313 47.18 -27.81 -73.52
C GLU A 313 45.80 -27.79 -72.87
N LYS A 314 45.00 -28.86 -73.00
CA LYS A 314 43.74 -29.01 -72.27
C LYS A 314 43.95 -29.07 -70.76
N ALA A 315 44.96 -29.82 -70.30
CA ALA A 315 45.33 -29.85 -68.88
C ALA A 315 45.79 -28.47 -68.38
N ALA A 316 46.61 -27.77 -69.16
CA ALA A 316 47.08 -26.42 -68.86
C ALA A 316 45.95 -25.39 -68.87
N ALA A 317 44.96 -25.54 -69.76
CA ALA A 317 43.75 -24.70 -69.80
C ALA A 317 42.81 -24.97 -68.61
N SER A 318 42.81 -26.19 -68.06
CA SER A 318 42.05 -26.53 -66.84
C SER A 318 42.75 -26.09 -65.54
N LEU A 319 44.07 -25.87 -65.59
CA LEU A 319 44.87 -25.40 -64.45
C LEU A 319 44.38 -24.07 -63.86
N PRO A 320 44.14 -22.98 -64.63
CA PRO A 320 43.64 -21.72 -64.08
C PRO A 320 42.22 -21.84 -63.50
N GLN A 321 41.40 -22.75 -64.02
CA GLN A 321 40.08 -23.04 -63.47
C GLN A 321 40.19 -23.72 -62.09
N MET A 322 41.09 -24.71 -61.97
CA MET A 322 41.37 -25.39 -60.70
C MET A 322 42.04 -24.45 -59.70
N GLU A 323 42.96 -23.59 -60.13
CA GLU A 323 43.57 -22.54 -59.30
C GLU A 323 42.53 -21.51 -58.84
N GLY A 324 41.58 -21.15 -59.69
CA GLY A 324 40.46 -20.27 -59.33
C GLY A 324 39.54 -20.89 -58.28
N GLN A 325 39.24 -22.19 -58.43
CA GLN A 325 38.48 -22.95 -57.43
C GLN A 325 39.26 -23.07 -56.11
N LEU A 326 40.58 -23.31 -56.16
CA LEU A 326 41.44 -23.38 -54.99
C LEU A 326 41.43 -22.05 -54.24
N LYS A 327 41.63 -20.92 -54.95
CA LYS A 327 41.58 -19.57 -54.36
C LYS A 327 40.21 -19.23 -53.77
N SER A 328 39.13 -19.65 -54.42
CA SER A 328 37.77 -19.47 -53.90
C SER A 328 37.54 -20.29 -52.62
N LYS A 329 38.00 -21.55 -52.61
CA LYS A 329 37.94 -22.42 -51.44
C LYS A 329 38.84 -21.92 -50.31
N ASP A 330 40.02 -21.39 -50.61
CA ASP A 330 40.90 -20.75 -49.63
C ASP A 330 40.25 -19.48 -49.04
N ALA A 331 39.59 -18.67 -49.86
CA ALA A 331 38.84 -17.51 -49.37
C ALA A 331 37.65 -17.93 -48.48
N GLU A 332 36.95 -19.01 -48.83
CA GLU A 332 35.88 -19.60 -48.03
C GLU A 332 36.41 -20.16 -46.70
N ILE A 333 37.55 -20.88 -46.73
CA ILE A 333 38.23 -21.38 -45.52
C ILE A 333 38.66 -20.22 -44.64
N ASN A 334 39.28 -19.18 -45.18
CA ASN A 334 39.69 -18.01 -44.41
C ASN A 334 38.48 -17.29 -43.79
N ARG A 335 37.37 -17.20 -44.52
CA ARG A 335 36.11 -16.65 -43.99
C ARG A 335 35.55 -17.50 -42.86
N LEU A 336 35.54 -18.83 -43.02
CA LEU A 336 35.08 -19.75 -41.99
C LEU A 336 36.00 -19.75 -40.77
N GLN A 337 37.31 -19.64 -40.97
CA GLN A 337 38.29 -19.46 -39.89
C GLN A 337 38.10 -18.15 -39.15
N ALA A 338 37.87 -17.04 -39.86
CA ALA A 338 37.54 -15.75 -39.24
C ALA A 338 36.21 -15.80 -38.46
N GLN A 339 35.21 -16.52 -38.99
CA GLN A 339 33.97 -16.79 -38.25
C GLN A 339 34.21 -17.66 -37.03
N MET A 340 35.05 -18.71 -37.10
CA MET A 340 35.42 -19.52 -35.94
C MET A 340 36.15 -18.69 -34.88
N GLN A 341 37.06 -17.80 -35.30
CA GLN A 341 37.75 -16.87 -34.39
C GLN A 341 36.78 -15.89 -33.71
N GLN A 342 35.74 -15.46 -34.41
CA GLN A 342 34.67 -14.65 -33.82
C GLN A 342 33.92 -15.41 -32.70
N TYR A 343 33.99 -16.74 -32.67
CA TYR A 343 33.45 -17.60 -31.61
C TYR A 343 34.52 -18.11 -30.62
N ASP A 344 35.75 -17.58 -30.64
CA ASP A 344 36.80 -17.93 -29.67
C ASP A 344 36.45 -17.52 -28.23
N ASP A 345 35.49 -16.61 -28.07
CA ASP A 345 34.92 -16.22 -26.78
C ASP A 345 33.97 -17.28 -26.20
N TYR A 346 33.57 -18.29 -26.98
CA TYR A 346 32.68 -19.37 -26.52
C TYR A 346 33.22 -20.15 -25.30
N PRO A 347 34.50 -20.59 -25.21
CA PRO A 347 35.05 -21.18 -24.00
C PRO A 347 35.09 -20.22 -22.80
N SER A 348 35.27 -18.92 -23.03
CA SER A 348 35.22 -17.90 -21.98
C SER A 348 33.80 -17.67 -21.49
N LEU A 349 32.83 -17.54 -22.41
CA LEU A 349 31.41 -17.42 -22.12
C LEU A 349 30.85 -18.72 -21.51
N LYS A 350 31.38 -19.88 -21.90
CA LYS A 350 31.06 -21.18 -21.28
C LYS A 350 31.64 -21.25 -19.88
N ARG A 351 32.88 -20.81 -19.65
CA ARG A 351 33.45 -20.70 -18.30
C ARG A 351 32.68 -19.70 -17.45
N GLU A 352 32.31 -18.55 -18.00
CA GLU A 352 31.51 -17.54 -17.31
C GLU A 352 30.11 -18.07 -17.02
N LEU A 353 29.47 -18.77 -17.95
CA LEU A 353 28.17 -19.43 -17.75
C LEU A 353 28.25 -20.62 -16.80
N GLU A 354 29.36 -21.35 -16.78
CA GLU A 354 29.61 -22.47 -15.87
C GLU A 354 29.96 -21.96 -14.48
N VAL A 355 30.65 -20.81 -14.37
CA VAL A 355 30.83 -20.06 -13.13
C VAL A 355 29.52 -19.42 -12.69
N MET A 356 28.70 -18.89 -13.59
CA MET A 356 27.41 -18.27 -13.27
C MET A 356 26.40 -19.34 -12.87
N LYS A 357 26.43 -20.51 -13.53
CA LYS A 357 25.69 -21.70 -13.12
C LYS A 357 26.24 -22.25 -11.81
N ALA A 358 27.56 -22.34 -11.66
CA ALA A 358 28.15 -22.78 -10.39
C ALA A 358 27.87 -21.77 -9.29
N VAL A 359 27.77 -20.47 -9.55
CA VAL A 359 27.42 -19.42 -8.58
C VAL A 359 25.92 -19.39 -8.35
N GLU A 360 25.07 -19.63 -9.33
CA GLU A 360 23.62 -19.74 -9.16
C GLU A 360 23.24 -21.01 -8.38
N PHE A 361 23.99 -22.09 -8.61
CA PHE A 361 23.88 -23.35 -7.85
C PHE A 361 24.69 -23.36 -6.54
N SER A 362 25.78 -22.58 -6.40
CA SER A 362 26.58 -22.48 -5.16
C SER A 362 26.16 -21.35 -4.23
N LEU A 363 25.59 -20.26 -4.74
CA LEU A 363 24.90 -19.23 -3.95
C LEU A 363 23.62 -19.79 -3.31
N SER A 364 23.16 -20.94 -3.81
CA SER A 364 22.12 -21.75 -3.17
C SER A 364 22.63 -22.98 -2.42
N SER A 365 23.95 -23.13 -2.28
CA SER A 365 24.64 -24.22 -1.57
C SER A 365 25.62 -23.73 -0.49
N TRP A 366 25.76 -22.43 -0.25
CA TRP A 366 26.51 -21.91 0.89
C TRP A 366 25.64 -21.88 2.16
N ASP A 367 25.15 -23.04 2.57
CA ASP A 367 25.15 -23.40 3.99
C ASP A 367 24.99 -24.92 4.17
N ALA A 368 25.81 -25.48 5.05
CA ALA A 368 25.88 -26.85 5.56
C ALA A 368 26.79 -27.89 4.84
N PRO A 369 27.45 -28.78 5.63
CA PRO A 369 28.81 -29.27 5.37
C PRO A 369 28.89 -30.68 4.77
N ASP A 370 30.07 -30.96 4.21
CA ASP A 370 30.72 -32.25 3.93
C ASP A 370 29.84 -33.51 3.83
N THR A 371 29.79 -34.10 2.63
CA THR A 371 29.91 -35.56 2.47
C THR A 371 30.39 -35.88 1.06
N ARG A 372 31.70 -36.11 0.95
CA ARG A 372 32.33 -36.82 -0.18
C ARG A 372 31.96 -38.30 -0.09
N THR A 373 31.45 -38.89 -1.16
CA THR A 373 31.81 -40.26 -1.57
C THR A 373 31.69 -40.38 -3.08
N SER A 374 32.85 -40.55 -3.70
CA SER A 374 33.10 -41.08 -5.03
C SER A 374 32.70 -42.55 -5.14
N GLU A 375 32.02 -42.95 -6.21
CA GLU A 375 32.45 -44.04 -7.12
C GLU A 375 31.44 -44.29 -8.27
N SER A 376 32.01 -44.30 -9.49
CA SER A 376 31.70 -45.03 -10.72
C SER A 376 30.29 -45.61 -10.98
N THR A 377 29.69 -45.28 -12.13
CA THR A 377 29.77 -46.10 -13.36
C THR A 377 28.96 -45.48 -14.50
N ASN A 378 29.56 -45.46 -15.69
CA ASN A 378 28.92 -45.11 -16.95
C ASN A 378 28.10 -46.31 -17.44
N GLU A 379 26.81 -46.11 -17.73
CA GLU A 379 25.97 -46.81 -18.74
C GLU A 379 24.47 -46.61 -18.41
N ALA A 380 23.84 -45.54 -18.93
CA ALA A 380 22.39 -45.42 -19.18
C ALA A 380 22.04 -43.99 -19.64
N GLN A 381 22.60 -43.57 -20.78
CA GLN A 381 22.45 -42.21 -21.30
C GLN A 381 21.25 -42.11 -22.25
N GLN A 382 20.03 -42.20 -21.72
CA GLN A 382 18.84 -41.61 -22.38
C GLN A 382 17.58 -41.45 -21.51
N LEU A 383 17.58 -41.87 -20.24
CA LEU A 383 16.48 -41.62 -19.28
C LEU A 383 16.84 -40.58 -18.19
N SER A 384 18.11 -40.17 -18.06
CA SER A 384 18.58 -39.40 -16.90
C SER A 384 18.34 -37.88 -16.95
N VAL A 385 17.98 -37.31 -18.10
CA VAL A 385 17.72 -35.85 -18.17
C VAL A 385 16.40 -35.51 -17.50
N ASN A 386 15.37 -36.35 -17.66
CA ASN A 386 14.07 -36.17 -17.02
C ASN A 386 14.12 -36.54 -15.53
N ASP A 387 14.83 -37.61 -15.14
CA ASP A 387 15.01 -37.95 -13.72
C ASP A 387 15.91 -36.93 -12.99
N SER A 388 16.93 -36.36 -13.64
CA SER A 388 17.71 -35.29 -13.02
C SER A 388 16.93 -33.98 -12.94
N LEU A 389 16.11 -33.65 -13.95
CA LEU A 389 15.25 -32.48 -13.93
C LEU A 389 14.14 -32.64 -12.89
N GLU A 390 13.52 -33.82 -12.78
CA GLU A 390 12.52 -34.13 -11.77
C GLU A 390 13.12 -34.12 -10.36
N LYS A 391 14.33 -34.66 -10.18
CA LYS A 391 15.05 -34.58 -8.91
C LYS A 391 15.43 -33.14 -8.55
N ILE A 392 15.89 -32.34 -9.52
CA ILE A 392 16.18 -30.90 -9.33
C ILE A 392 14.88 -30.13 -9.04
N LEU A 393 13.77 -30.46 -9.71
CA LEU A 393 12.47 -29.83 -9.47
C LEU A 393 11.90 -30.22 -8.10
N LEU A 394 12.10 -31.45 -7.65
CA LEU A 394 11.70 -31.89 -6.31
C LEU A 394 12.58 -31.28 -5.22
N GLU A 395 13.87 -31.15 -5.47
CA GLU A 395 14.82 -30.53 -4.54
C GLU A 395 14.62 -29.02 -4.46
N THR A 396 14.35 -28.35 -5.58
CA THR A 396 13.96 -26.93 -5.60
C THR A 396 12.58 -26.71 -4.97
N ASN A 397 11.60 -27.61 -5.17
CA ASN A 397 10.30 -27.51 -4.50
C ASN A 397 10.43 -27.70 -2.99
N LYS A 398 11.21 -28.69 -2.54
CA LYS A 398 11.53 -28.87 -1.11
C LYS A 398 12.29 -27.68 -0.54
N ARG A 399 13.23 -27.11 -1.30
CA ARG A 399 13.99 -25.91 -0.90
C ARG A 399 13.09 -24.70 -0.79
N LEU A 400 12.23 -24.45 -1.78
CA LEU A 400 11.24 -23.36 -1.76
C LEU A 400 10.24 -23.55 -0.61
N GLN A 401 9.83 -24.78 -0.30
CA GLN A 401 9.02 -25.07 0.88
C GLN A 401 9.80 -24.76 2.17
N SER A 402 11.07 -25.16 2.28
CA SER A 402 11.89 -24.85 3.45
C SER A 402 12.16 -23.34 3.59
N GLU A 403 12.40 -22.64 2.49
CA GLU A 403 12.62 -21.19 2.45
C GLU A 403 11.34 -20.44 2.81
N ALA A 404 10.19 -20.87 2.30
CA ALA A 404 8.91 -20.32 2.70
C ALA A 404 8.64 -20.55 4.20
N THR A 405 9.00 -21.71 4.75
CA THR A 405 8.89 -21.94 6.20
C THR A 405 9.89 -21.12 7.01
N HIS A 406 11.11 -20.94 6.50
CA HIS A 406 12.17 -20.17 7.16
C HIS A 406 11.85 -18.68 7.17
N LEU A 407 11.41 -18.11 6.03
CA LEU A 407 10.96 -16.73 5.93
C LEU A 407 9.75 -16.50 6.84
N LYS A 408 8.81 -17.43 6.89
CA LYS A 408 7.67 -17.35 7.82
C LYS A 408 8.11 -17.44 9.29
N LEU A 409 9.16 -18.20 9.59
CA LEU A 409 9.74 -18.27 10.94
C LEU A 409 10.49 -16.99 11.30
N MET A 410 11.24 -16.40 10.36
CA MET A 410 11.94 -15.13 10.55
C MET A 410 10.98 -13.97 10.72
N ASP A 411 9.92 -13.91 9.92
CA ASP A 411 8.85 -12.91 10.02
C ASP A 411 8.17 -13.00 11.39
N ARG A 412 7.80 -14.22 11.81
CA ARG A 412 7.31 -14.47 13.18
C ARG A 412 8.31 -14.08 14.26
N ARG A 413 9.60 -14.36 14.06
CA ARG A 413 10.65 -14.00 15.02
C ARG A 413 10.81 -12.48 15.12
N GLN A 414 10.73 -11.76 14.02
CA GLN A 414 10.74 -10.30 14.01
C GLN A 414 9.49 -9.72 14.69
N GLU A 415 8.31 -10.31 14.46
CA GLU A 415 7.10 -9.97 15.19
C GLU A 415 7.27 -10.20 16.70
N TYR A 416 7.84 -11.33 17.13
CA TYR A 416 8.12 -11.60 18.54
C TYR A 416 9.14 -10.62 19.13
N GLU A 417 10.23 -10.33 18.42
CA GLU A 417 11.24 -9.35 18.86
C GLU A 417 10.71 -7.91 18.89
N GLN A 418 9.73 -7.58 18.05
CA GLN A 418 9.04 -6.30 18.10
C GLN A 418 8.09 -6.24 19.31
N ILE A 419 7.29 -7.29 19.53
CA ILE A 419 6.41 -7.38 20.70
C ILE A 419 7.22 -7.35 22.01
N ASP A 420 8.37 -8.02 22.06
CA ASP A 420 9.25 -7.99 23.23
C ASP A 420 9.84 -6.59 23.47
N ARG A 421 10.18 -5.86 22.40
CA ARG A 421 10.62 -4.46 22.49
C ARG A 421 9.51 -3.54 22.99
N GLU A 422 8.28 -3.69 22.48
CA GLU A 422 7.12 -2.93 22.94
C GLU A 422 6.77 -3.27 24.41
N LEU A 423 6.89 -4.54 24.80
CA LEU A 423 6.69 -5.00 26.17
C LEU A 423 7.77 -4.45 27.11
N ALA A 424 9.03 -4.37 26.66
CA ALA A 424 10.11 -3.74 27.42
C ALA A 424 9.90 -2.23 27.57
N GLN A 425 9.47 -1.54 26.51
CA GLN A 425 9.18 -0.10 26.54
C GLN A 425 8.00 0.22 27.46
N THR A 426 6.92 -0.54 27.39
CA THR A 426 5.75 -0.36 28.26
C THR A 426 6.09 -0.66 29.72
N LYS A 427 6.91 -1.69 30.00
CA LYS A 427 7.45 -1.93 31.35
C LYS A 427 8.32 -0.79 31.84
N HIS A 428 9.17 -0.21 30.97
CA HIS A 428 10.01 0.93 31.33
C HIS A 428 9.17 2.17 31.63
N GLN A 429 8.16 2.47 30.80
CA GLN A 429 7.21 3.55 31.06
C GLN A 429 6.42 3.33 32.34
N LEU A 430 5.99 2.10 32.62
CA LEU A 430 5.31 1.78 33.88
C LEU A 430 6.24 1.98 35.09
N ALA A 431 7.51 1.57 34.99
CA ALA A 431 8.50 1.80 36.03
C ALA A 431 8.75 3.30 36.25
N GLU A 432 8.91 4.08 35.18
CA GLU A 432 9.09 5.54 35.24
C GLU A 432 7.87 6.23 35.87
N LYS A 433 6.66 5.81 35.49
CA LYS A 433 5.41 6.32 36.07
C LYS A 433 5.29 5.94 37.55
N ASN A 434 5.66 4.72 37.93
CA ASN A 434 5.67 4.30 39.32
C ASN A 434 6.71 5.06 40.14
N THR A 435 7.90 5.33 39.60
CA THR A 435 8.90 6.18 40.27
C THR A 435 8.45 7.62 40.41
N LEU A 436 7.75 8.16 39.40
CA LEU A 436 7.18 9.49 39.46
C LEU A 436 6.03 9.56 40.48
N VAL A 437 5.17 8.54 40.53
CA VAL A 437 4.13 8.42 41.55
C VAL A 437 4.77 8.34 42.93
N ALA A 438 5.79 7.52 43.12
CA ALA A 438 6.51 7.45 44.40
C ALA A 438 7.17 8.79 44.78
N SER A 439 7.74 9.54 43.84
CA SER A 439 8.27 10.88 44.13
C SER A 439 7.17 11.88 44.46
N LEU A 440 6.01 11.80 43.79
CA LEU A 440 4.86 12.65 44.08
C LEU A 440 4.23 12.30 45.43
N GLU A 441 4.20 11.02 45.80
CA GLU A 441 3.77 10.55 47.12
C GLU A 441 4.74 11.01 48.21
N ASP A 442 6.07 10.98 47.97
CA ASP A 442 7.08 11.49 48.90
C ASP A 442 7.02 13.02 49.04
N ASP A 443 6.77 13.73 47.95
CA ASP A 443 6.56 15.19 47.97
C ASP A 443 5.23 15.57 48.63
N LEU A 444 4.16 14.78 48.45
CA LEU A 444 2.91 14.94 49.19
C LEU A 444 3.08 14.62 50.67
N MET A 445 3.89 13.63 51.04
CA MET A 445 4.24 13.33 52.42
C MET A 445 5.00 14.49 53.08
N LYS A 446 5.92 15.14 52.36
CA LYS A 446 6.60 16.36 52.84
C LYS A 446 5.66 17.57 53.00
N ILE A 447 4.56 17.62 52.24
CA ILE A 447 3.51 18.63 52.39
C ILE A 447 2.52 18.27 53.52
N GLN A 448 2.37 16.97 53.81
CA GLN A 448 1.48 16.43 54.83
C GLN A 448 2.13 16.38 56.23
N GLU A 449 3.44 16.59 56.37
CA GLU A 449 4.05 16.83 57.69
C GLU A 449 3.56 18.19 58.23
N PRO A 450 2.74 18.19 59.32
CA PRO A 450 2.25 19.43 59.88
C PRO A 450 3.35 20.08 60.72
N ASP A 451 3.84 21.23 60.27
CA ASP A 451 4.63 22.13 61.10
C ASP A 451 3.75 22.55 62.29
N SER A 452 4.09 22.01 63.45
CA SER A 452 3.28 22.04 64.65
C SER A 452 3.64 23.25 65.49
N THR A 453 3.13 24.44 65.18
CA THR A 453 3.02 25.57 66.14
C THR A 453 2.04 26.65 65.67
N ASP A 454 0.87 26.71 66.31
CA ASP A 454 -0.10 27.83 66.38
C ASP A 454 0.49 29.08 67.08
N PRO A 455 -0.17 30.28 67.24
CA PRO A 455 -1.57 30.67 66.90
C PRO A 455 -1.79 32.09 66.30
N PHE A 456 -3.05 32.37 65.94
CA PHE A 456 -3.79 33.65 66.11
C PHE A 456 -3.97 34.61 64.91
N THR A 457 -5.16 34.50 64.29
CA THR A 457 -6.10 35.55 63.81
C THR A 457 -5.58 36.61 62.81
N SER A 458 -6.23 36.91 61.68
CA SER A 458 -7.58 37.48 61.60
C SER A 458 -7.96 37.77 60.12
N PHE A 459 -9.27 37.87 59.86
CA PHE A 459 -9.95 38.59 58.77
C PHE A 459 -10.00 37.98 57.35
N SER A 460 -11.22 37.54 57.00
CA SER A 460 -11.82 37.61 55.65
C SER A 460 -12.67 38.91 55.54
N PRO A 461 -13.39 39.23 54.44
CA PRO A 461 -13.10 39.21 52.99
C PRO A 461 -13.53 40.55 52.30
N MET A 462 -13.74 40.55 50.96
CA MET A 462 -14.34 41.61 50.10
C MET A 462 -13.32 42.64 49.55
N GLY A 463 -13.28 43.08 48.29
CA GLY A 463 -14.06 42.90 47.07
C GLY A 463 -13.75 44.09 46.12
N SER A 464 -13.94 43.92 44.80
CA SER A 464 -14.10 44.97 43.78
C SER A 464 -12.89 45.85 43.36
N ALA A 465 -12.43 45.67 42.11
CA ALA A 465 -12.54 46.66 41.01
C ALA A 465 -11.48 46.43 39.90
N GLY A 466 -11.92 46.12 38.68
CA GLY A 466 -11.20 46.56 37.47
C GLY A 466 -11.46 48.06 37.20
N PRO A 467 -10.88 48.72 36.18
CA PRO A 467 -10.66 48.16 34.84
C PRO A 467 -9.41 48.68 34.06
N ASN A 468 -9.28 48.16 32.83
CA ASN A 468 -8.66 48.73 31.60
C ASN A 468 -7.45 48.00 31.01
N SER A 469 -7.74 47.20 29.98
CA SER A 469 -6.87 46.74 28.88
C SER A 469 -6.46 47.90 27.94
N PRO A 470 -5.81 47.70 26.77
CA PRO A 470 -5.12 46.51 26.22
C PRO A 470 -3.74 46.81 25.55
N ALA A 471 -2.95 45.75 25.27
CA ALA A 471 -1.80 45.83 24.38
C ALA A 471 -2.07 45.10 23.04
N ARG A 472 -1.98 45.88 21.96
CA ARG A 472 -1.89 45.54 20.52
C ARG A 472 -0.53 46.14 20.11
N GLY A 473 0.46 45.44 19.55
CA GLY A 473 0.49 44.74 18.26
C GLY A 473 1.51 45.45 17.35
N GLY A 474 2.34 44.69 16.61
CA GLY A 474 3.22 45.17 15.52
C GLY A 474 4.67 44.65 15.63
N THR A 475 5.08 43.63 14.86
CA THR A 475 5.68 43.67 13.50
C THR A 475 7.11 44.23 13.41
N ASP A 476 8.06 43.30 13.39
CA ASP A 476 9.05 43.01 12.34
C ASP A 476 9.97 44.09 11.71
N GLN A 477 11.21 43.62 11.47
CA GLN A 477 12.27 44.06 10.55
C GLN A 477 13.26 45.20 10.92
N GLY A 478 14.54 44.78 10.97
CA GLY A 478 15.61 45.42 10.22
C GLY A 478 16.82 45.88 11.03
N GLY A 479 18.02 45.38 10.68
CA GLY A 479 19.26 46.13 10.94
C GLY A 479 20.43 45.31 11.48
N ARG A 480 21.33 44.92 10.57
CA ARG A 480 22.70 44.47 10.86
C ARG A 480 23.47 45.59 11.57
N SER A 481 24.29 45.26 12.57
CA SER A 481 25.67 45.77 12.70
C SER A 481 26.42 45.11 13.84
N SER A 482 27.65 44.72 13.49
CA SER A 482 28.77 44.36 14.35
C SER A 482 29.18 45.54 15.22
N MET A 483 29.35 45.36 16.53
CA MET A 483 30.52 45.88 17.23
C MET A 483 30.78 45.15 18.55
N ASP A 484 32.07 45.09 18.83
CA ASP A 484 32.86 44.29 19.74
C ASP A 484 32.96 44.88 21.16
N LEU A 485 33.41 44.04 22.12
CA LEU A 485 34.04 44.35 23.44
C LEU A 485 33.13 44.95 24.55
N THR A 486 33.08 44.47 25.81
CA THR A 486 34.13 43.89 26.67
C THR A 486 33.55 43.13 27.89
N VAL A 487 34.16 41.97 28.17
CA VAL A 487 34.67 41.44 29.45
C VAL A 487 33.73 41.30 30.68
N GLY A 488 33.48 40.03 31.01
CA GLY A 488 33.16 39.54 32.37
C GLY A 488 33.49 38.04 32.49
N ASN A 489 34.62 37.73 33.12
CA ASN A 489 35.24 36.41 33.25
C ASN A 489 34.33 35.32 33.85
N ASN A 490 34.33 34.12 33.22
CA ASN A 490 34.41 32.76 33.81
C ASN A 490 33.66 31.68 33.00
N ALA A 491 34.21 31.18 31.88
CA ALA A 491 33.64 30.00 31.21
C ALA A 491 34.55 29.29 30.16
N THR A 492 35.83 29.06 30.43
CA THR A 492 36.72 28.44 29.41
C THR A 492 36.60 26.90 29.27
N ASN A 493 35.74 26.22 30.04
CA ASN A 493 35.48 24.77 29.86
C ASN A 493 34.04 24.40 29.45
N LYS A 494 33.13 25.37 29.31
CA LYS A 494 31.72 25.10 28.94
C LYS A 494 31.40 25.40 27.46
N SER A 495 32.18 26.24 26.80
CA SER A 495 31.96 26.66 25.40
C SER A 495 32.08 25.52 24.36
N PRO A 496 33.11 24.63 24.39
CA PRO A 496 33.21 23.55 23.41
C PRO A 496 32.17 22.44 23.63
N MET A 497 31.81 22.17 24.88
CA MET A 497 30.79 21.16 25.22
C MET A 497 29.39 21.60 24.79
N ILE A 498 29.05 22.88 24.95
CA ILE A 498 27.78 23.45 24.48
C ILE A 498 27.69 23.41 22.95
N GLN A 499 28.79 23.63 22.22
CA GLN A 499 28.82 23.53 20.76
C GLN A 499 28.61 22.09 20.26
N ILE A 500 29.21 21.10 20.94
CA ILE A 500 29.01 19.67 20.62
C ILE A 500 27.56 19.25 20.89
N ILE A 501 26.99 19.67 22.04
CA ILE A 501 25.59 19.38 22.40
C ILE A 501 24.63 20.08 21.43
N ALA A 502 24.92 21.31 21.02
CA ALA A 502 24.14 22.02 19.99
C ALA A 502 24.18 21.26 18.65
N GLY A 503 25.35 20.80 18.21
CA GLY A 503 25.48 20.02 16.98
C GLY A 503 24.85 18.62 17.05
N GLN A 504 24.81 17.99 18.23
CA GLN A 504 24.07 16.74 18.45
C GLN A 504 22.56 16.98 18.41
N ARG A 505 22.08 18.03 19.08
CA ARG A 505 20.67 18.46 19.03
C ARG A 505 20.23 18.78 17.60
N ASP A 506 21.07 19.49 16.83
CA ASP A 506 20.71 19.90 15.48
C ASP A 506 20.70 18.71 14.51
N ARG A 507 21.60 17.73 14.70
CA ARG A 507 21.54 16.43 13.99
C ARG A 507 20.30 15.61 14.35
N LEU A 508 19.94 15.57 15.63
CA LEU A 508 18.72 14.88 16.08
C LEU A 508 17.46 15.56 15.53
N LYS A 509 17.42 16.89 15.51
CA LYS A 509 16.33 17.65 14.88
C LYS A 509 16.23 17.37 13.39
N GLN A 510 17.37 17.33 12.69
CA GLN A 510 17.39 16.97 11.28
C GLN A 510 16.89 15.53 11.07
N ARG A 511 17.33 14.57 11.89
CA ARG A 511 16.89 13.18 11.78
C ARG A 511 15.41 12.99 12.12
N VAL A 512 14.90 13.72 13.10
CA VAL A 512 13.46 13.75 13.42
C VAL A 512 12.67 14.32 12.25
N HIS A 513 13.15 15.41 11.64
CA HIS A 513 12.49 15.99 10.47
C HIS A 513 12.51 15.04 9.26
N GLU A 514 13.61 14.33 9.01
CA GLU A 514 13.68 13.28 7.99
C GLU A 514 12.69 12.14 8.27
N LEU A 515 12.64 11.64 9.50
CA LEU A 515 11.71 10.58 9.89
C LEU A 515 10.24 11.03 9.81
N GLU A 516 9.93 12.26 10.18
CA GLU A 516 8.60 12.85 10.01
C GLU A 516 8.22 12.90 8.52
N ASN A 517 9.14 13.31 7.65
CA ASN A 517 8.92 13.34 6.20
C ASN A 517 8.73 11.93 5.62
N ASP A 518 9.51 10.94 6.07
CA ASP A 518 9.36 9.54 5.65
C ASP A 518 8.02 8.94 6.11
N VAL A 519 7.57 9.25 7.33
CA VAL A 519 6.24 8.84 7.84
C VAL A 519 5.12 9.49 7.03
N VAL A 520 5.24 10.76 6.68
CA VAL A 520 4.26 11.45 5.83
C VAL A 520 4.23 10.82 4.42
N ARG A 521 5.40 10.53 3.84
CA ARG A 521 5.49 9.88 2.52
C ARG A 521 4.87 8.48 2.55
N ALA A 522 5.21 7.64 3.51
CA ALA A 522 4.64 6.30 3.66
C ALA A 522 3.11 6.35 3.87
N LYS A 523 2.60 7.32 4.62
CA LYS A 523 1.16 7.52 4.79
C LYS A 523 0.47 7.94 3.48
N SER A 524 1.12 8.77 2.67
CA SER A 524 0.63 9.14 1.33
C SER A 524 0.58 7.92 0.42
N GLU A 525 1.67 7.15 0.34
CA GLU A 525 1.74 5.93 -0.47
C GLU A 525 0.68 4.90 -0.04
N MET A 526 0.46 4.74 1.27
CA MET A 526 -0.64 3.90 1.77
C MET A 526 -2.03 4.42 1.39
N ALA A 527 -2.22 5.73 1.29
CA ALA A 527 -3.48 6.32 0.86
C ALA A 527 -3.70 6.09 -0.65
N ASP A 528 -2.67 6.30 -1.46
CA ASP A 528 -2.70 6.09 -2.91
C ASP A 528 -2.94 4.62 -3.25
N LEU A 529 -2.24 3.68 -2.59
CA LEU A 529 -2.47 2.25 -2.73
C LEU A 529 -3.89 1.83 -2.31
N LYS A 530 -4.47 2.48 -1.30
CA LYS A 530 -5.87 2.21 -0.89
C LYS A 530 -6.86 2.67 -1.96
N ILE A 531 -6.61 3.82 -2.59
CA ILE A 531 -7.42 4.33 -3.69
C ILE A 531 -7.31 3.39 -4.88
N GLU A 532 -6.09 3.00 -5.27
CA GLU A 532 -5.84 2.07 -6.37
C GLU A 532 -6.48 0.68 -6.12
N LEU A 533 -6.41 0.17 -4.89
CA LEU A 533 -7.05 -1.09 -4.52
C LEU A 533 -8.58 -0.96 -4.58
N SER A 534 -9.14 0.20 -4.25
CA SER A 534 -10.57 0.49 -4.39
C SER A 534 -11.00 0.56 -5.86
N THR A 535 -10.24 1.26 -6.71
CA THR A 535 -10.55 1.37 -8.14
C THR A 535 -10.41 0.01 -8.84
N LEU A 536 -9.32 -0.73 -8.56
CA LEU A 536 -9.15 -2.09 -9.07
C LEU A 536 -10.26 -3.04 -8.61
N LYS A 537 -10.75 -2.91 -7.37
CA LYS A 537 -11.92 -3.68 -6.91
C LYS A 537 -13.17 -3.35 -7.72
N GLU A 538 -13.45 -2.06 -7.93
CA GLU A 538 -14.61 -1.61 -8.71
C GLU A 538 -14.53 -2.08 -10.16
N ASP A 539 -13.37 -1.97 -10.79
CA ASP A 539 -13.14 -2.42 -12.15
C ASP A 539 -13.21 -3.95 -12.29
N ASN A 540 -12.71 -4.69 -11.30
CA ASN A 540 -12.87 -6.15 -11.25
C ASN A 540 -14.33 -6.56 -11.11
N ILE A 541 -15.15 -5.82 -10.35
CA ILE A 541 -16.60 -6.05 -10.24
C ILE A 541 -17.30 -5.74 -11.57
N LYS A 542 -16.96 -4.63 -12.23
CA LYS A 542 -17.49 -4.28 -13.57
C LYS A 542 -17.09 -5.30 -14.64
N LEU A 543 -15.87 -5.79 -14.59
CA LEU A 543 -15.40 -6.84 -15.49
C LEU A 543 -16.16 -8.15 -15.24
N TYR A 544 -16.38 -8.52 -13.97
CA TYR A 544 -17.22 -9.67 -13.62
C TYR A 544 -18.66 -9.49 -14.11
N GLU A 545 -19.23 -8.28 -13.98
CA GLU A 545 -20.54 -7.95 -14.51
C GLU A 545 -20.60 -8.13 -16.03
N LYS A 546 -19.59 -7.63 -16.77
CA LYS A 546 -19.49 -7.79 -18.22
C LYS A 546 -19.34 -9.26 -18.63
N ILE A 547 -18.50 -10.02 -17.93
CA ILE A 547 -18.35 -11.48 -18.13
C ILE A 547 -19.68 -12.18 -17.90
N ARG A 548 -20.43 -11.82 -16.84
CA ARG A 548 -21.75 -12.39 -16.55
C ARG A 548 -22.76 -12.03 -17.63
N TYR A 549 -22.82 -10.78 -18.08
CA TYR A 549 -23.70 -10.40 -19.19
C TYR A 549 -23.36 -11.17 -20.46
N MET A 550 -22.08 -11.27 -20.83
CA MET A 550 -21.65 -12.04 -22.00
C MET A 550 -21.94 -13.54 -21.86
N GLN A 551 -21.75 -14.13 -20.68
CA GLN A 551 -22.12 -15.52 -20.40
C GLN A 551 -23.63 -15.72 -20.52
N THR A 552 -24.44 -14.77 -20.03
CA THR A 552 -25.90 -14.84 -20.11
C THR A 552 -26.40 -14.76 -21.55
N TYR A 553 -25.74 -13.98 -22.41
CA TYR A 553 -26.05 -13.91 -23.85
C TYR A 553 -25.47 -15.09 -24.66
N GLN A 554 -24.36 -15.69 -24.21
CA GLN A 554 -23.84 -16.93 -24.81
C GLN A 554 -24.65 -18.16 -24.43
N THR A 555 -25.34 -18.14 -23.28
CA THR A 555 -26.36 -19.12 -22.91
C THR A 555 -27.73 -18.75 -23.51
N ASP A 556 -27.83 -18.95 -24.82
CA ASP A 556 -29.00 -19.50 -25.56
C ASP A 556 -30.08 -18.56 -26.18
N PRO A 557 -30.41 -18.72 -27.48
CA PRO A 557 -31.73 -18.40 -28.03
C PRO A 557 -32.69 -19.60 -28.09
N SER A 558 -32.32 -20.81 -27.63
CA SER A 558 -33.14 -22.01 -27.88
C SER A 558 -33.77 -22.69 -26.66
N GLN A 559 -33.56 -22.26 -25.42
CA GLN A 559 -34.31 -22.79 -24.27
C GLN A 559 -34.54 -21.74 -23.17
N PHE A 560 -35.57 -20.91 -23.34
CA PHE A 560 -36.15 -20.14 -22.23
C PHE A 560 -37.56 -20.66 -21.94
N GLY A 561 -37.64 -21.67 -21.07
CA GLY A 561 -38.88 -22.24 -20.58
C GLY A 561 -38.66 -23.11 -19.34
N LEU A 562 -39.20 -22.62 -18.22
CA LEU A 562 -39.41 -23.27 -16.91
C LEU A 562 -38.34 -23.16 -15.80
N LEU A 563 -38.85 -22.61 -14.70
CA LEU A 563 -38.33 -22.57 -13.34
C LEU A 563 -38.02 -23.98 -12.77
N GLY A 564 -37.07 -24.03 -11.83
CA GLY A 564 -37.16 -24.97 -10.70
C GLY A 564 -35.85 -25.67 -10.32
N SER A 565 -35.34 -25.32 -9.14
CA SER A 565 -34.32 -26.00 -8.34
C SER A 565 -34.24 -27.53 -8.49
N SER A 566 -33.02 -28.09 -8.58
CA SER A 566 -32.52 -29.14 -7.67
C SER A 566 -31.12 -29.65 -8.06
N ASP A 567 -30.32 -29.89 -7.02
CA ASP A 567 -29.11 -30.69 -7.03
C ASP A 567 -29.30 -32.05 -7.71
N SER A 568 -28.43 -32.38 -8.67
CA SER A 568 -27.90 -33.75 -8.83
C SER A 568 -26.80 -33.80 -9.90
N ASN A 569 -25.56 -33.91 -9.41
CA ASN A 569 -24.52 -34.85 -9.86
C ASN A 569 -24.73 -35.49 -11.26
N SER A 570 -24.04 -34.98 -12.29
CA SER A 570 -23.80 -35.74 -13.53
C SER A 570 -22.30 -35.90 -13.77
N LYS A 571 -21.86 -37.15 -13.65
CA LYS A 571 -20.58 -37.64 -14.17
C LYS A 571 -20.68 -37.62 -15.70
N GLY A 572 -19.96 -36.70 -16.33
CA GLY A 572 -19.80 -36.63 -17.79
C GLY A 572 -18.33 -36.44 -18.13
N SER A 573 -17.72 -37.51 -18.63
CA SER A 573 -16.33 -37.62 -19.08
C SER A 573 -15.95 -36.54 -20.10
N THR A 574 -14.92 -35.74 -19.81
CA THR A 574 -13.99 -35.22 -20.83
C THR A 574 -12.56 -35.19 -20.29
N CYS A 575 -11.69 -35.75 -21.11
CA CYS A 575 -10.26 -35.90 -20.96
C CYS A 575 -9.53 -34.54 -20.96
N GLY A 576 -8.51 -34.40 -20.09
CA GLY A 576 -7.31 -33.59 -20.34
C GLY A 576 -7.42 -32.07 -20.30
N GLN A 577 -7.47 -31.46 -19.10
CA GLN A 577 -6.78 -30.18 -18.80
C GLN A 577 -6.93 -29.82 -17.30
N ARG A 578 -5.94 -30.20 -16.50
CA ARG A 578 -5.80 -29.80 -15.09
C ARG A 578 -4.51 -29.00 -14.94
N SER A 579 -4.65 -27.69 -14.70
CA SER A 579 -3.87 -26.95 -13.66
C SER A 579 -4.24 -25.45 -13.57
N GLY A 580 -4.90 -24.85 -14.57
CA GLY A 580 -5.18 -23.39 -14.57
C GLY A 580 -6.56 -22.93 -14.08
N LYS A 581 -7.56 -23.82 -13.98
CA LYS A 581 -8.96 -23.45 -13.70
C LYS A 581 -9.30 -23.21 -12.22
N SER A 582 -8.47 -23.69 -11.29
CA SER A 582 -8.76 -23.55 -9.85
C SER A 582 -8.60 -22.11 -9.36
N VAL A 583 -7.55 -21.41 -9.79
CA VAL A 583 -7.30 -20.02 -9.35
C VAL A 583 -8.32 -19.07 -9.95
N MET A 584 -8.59 -19.19 -11.26
CA MET A 584 -9.60 -18.37 -11.92
C MET A 584 -10.99 -18.56 -11.27
N SER A 585 -11.42 -19.80 -11.00
CA SER A 585 -12.70 -20.06 -10.34
C SER A 585 -12.79 -19.50 -8.91
N THR A 586 -11.71 -19.52 -8.13
CA THR A 586 -11.69 -18.90 -6.79
C THR A 586 -11.78 -17.38 -6.83
N VAL A 587 -11.06 -16.73 -7.77
CA VAL A 587 -11.10 -15.27 -7.94
C VAL A 587 -12.45 -14.83 -8.47
N THR A 588 -12.98 -15.53 -9.48
CA THR A 588 -14.34 -15.32 -10.01
C THR A 588 -15.41 -15.53 -8.95
N ARG A 589 -15.26 -16.52 -8.06
CA ARG A 589 -16.19 -16.74 -6.93
C ARG A 589 -16.17 -15.61 -5.93
N LYS A 590 -14.99 -15.10 -5.57
CA LYS A 590 -14.87 -13.95 -4.65
C LYS A 590 -15.57 -12.70 -5.21
N TYR A 591 -15.37 -12.41 -6.49
CA TYR A 591 -16.04 -11.27 -7.14
C TYR A 591 -17.53 -11.53 -7.44
N ARG A 592 -17.93 -12.79 -7.62
CA ARG A 592 -19.35 -13.19 -7.67
C ARG A 592 -20.07 -12.85 -6.36
N GLU A 593 -19.52 -13.27 -5.23
CA GLU A 593 -20.12 -13.05 -3.92
C GLU A 593 -20.25 -11.54 -3.62
N ILE A 594 -19.22 -10.75 -3.96
CA ILE A 594 -19.25 -9.28 -3.81
C ILE A 594 -20.30 -8.64 -4.75
N TYR A 595 -20.39 -9.11 -5.99
CA TYR A 595 -21.37 -8.62 -6.96
C TYR A 595 -22.81 -8.96 -6.56
N GLU A 596 -23.06 -10.19 -6.11
CA GLU A 596 -24.38 -10.64 -5.66
C GLU A 596 -24.81 -9.88 -4.40
N ALA A 597 -23.92 -9.70 -3.43
CA ALA A 597 -24.19 -8.87 -2.26
C ALA A 597 -24.51 -7.40 -2.61
N ALA A 598 -23.84 -6.83 -3.61
CA ALA A 598 -24.10 -5.47 -4.07
C ALA A 598 -25.42 -5.32 -4.84
N LYS A 599 -25.89 -6.40 -5.50
CA LYS A 599 -27.07 -6.38 -6.38
C LYS A 599 -28.31 -7.02 -5.75
N ASN A 600 -28.21 -7.63 -4.56
CA ASN A 600 -29.34 -8.21 -3.82
C ASN A 600 -30.09 -7.13 -3.02
N PRO A 601 -31.25 -6.63 -3.50
CA PRO A 601 -32.03 -5.63 -2.78
C PRO A 601 -32.57 -6.15 -1.44
N PHE A 602 -32.79 -7.45 -1.32
CA PHE A 602 -33.28 -8.09 -0.09
C PHE A 602 -32.21 -8.18 1.00
N GLU A 603 -30.94 -8.33 0.65
CA GLU A 603 -29.84 -8.43 1.61
C GLU A 603 -29.50 -7.04 2.16
N ILE A 604 -29.50 -6.02 1.30
CA ILE A 604 -29.40 -4.61 1.68
C ILE A 604 -30.61 -4.21 2.56
N PHE A 605 -31.82 -4.63 2.20
CA PHE A 605 -33.02 -4.37 2.98
C PHE A 605 -32.95 -5.05 4.35
N GLN A 606 -32.60 -6.34 4.42
CA GLN A 606 -32.44 -7.09 5.67
C GLN A 606 -31.33 -6.49 6.56
N GLN A 607 -30.24 -6.00 5.96
CA GLN A 607 -29.18 -5.32 6.68
C GLN A 607 -29.65 -3.96 7.24
N GLN A 608 -30.40 -3.19 6.46
CA GLN A 608 -30.99 -1.93 6.93
C GLN A 608 -32.07 -2.14 7.99
N GLU A 609 -32.89 -3.18 7.86
CA GLU A 609 -33.93 -3.55 8.81
C GLU A 609 -33.32 -4.05 10.13
N SER A 610 -32.30 -4.90 10.08
CA SER A 610 -31.55 -5.33 11.27
C SER A 610 -30.85 -4.16 11.98
N MET A 611 -30.35 -3.17 11.23
CA MET A 611 -29.78 -1.93 11.77
C MET A 611 -30.85 -1.02 12.39
N ARG A 612 -32.05 -0.96 11.81
CA ARG A 612 -33.20 -0.25 12.39
C ARG A 612 -33.65 -0.92 13.68
N HIS A 613 -33.75 -2.24 13.71
CA HIS A 613 -34.02 -3.01 14.93
C HIS A 613 -32.92 -2.79 15.99
N TYR A 614 -31.65 -2.77 15.60
CA TYR A 614 -30.55 -2.50 16.52
C TYR A 614 -30.59 -1.08 17.09
N ARG A 615 -31.05 -0.10 16.29
CA ARG A 615 -31.25 1.30 16.73
C ARG A 615 -32.53 1.51 17.53
N SER A 616 -33.55 0.65 17.40
CA SER A 616 -34.77 0.75 18.22
C SER A 616 -34.63 0.09 19.60
N LEU A 617 -33.57 -0.67 19.85
CA LEU A 617 -33.30 -1.31 21.14
C LEU A 617 -32.84 -0.32 22.20
N ASN A 618 -33.29 -0.54 23.44
CA ASN A 618 -32.93 0.24 24.63
C ASN A 618 -31.42 0.13 24.92
N ALA A 619 -30.82 1.10 25.61
CA ALA A 619 -29.39 1.11 25.91
C ALA A 619 -28.94 -0.12 26.72
N ALA A 620 -29.80 -0.62 27.62
CA ALA A 620 -29.59 -1.87 28.34
C ALA A 620 -29.58 -3.09 27.40
N ASP A 621 -30.51 -3.17 26.45
CA ASP A 621 -30.57 -4.26 25.47
C ASP A 621 -29.40 -4.24 24.49
N ARG A 622 -28.87 -3.05 24.16
CA ARG A 622 -27.64 -2.93 23.37
C ARG A 622 -26.42 -3.42 24.13
N ALA A 623 -26.35 -3.14 25.43
CA ALA A 623 -25.27 -3.64 26.27
C ALA A 623 -25.33 -5.17 26.39
N THR A 624 -26.52 -5.76 26.58
CA THR A 624 -26.67 -7.22 26.65
C THR A 624 -26.42 -7.90 25.30
N LEU A 625 -26.81 -7.30 24.17
CA LEU A 625 -26.52 -7.83 22.84
C LEU A 625 -25.03 -7.72 22.48
N ASN A 626 -24.35 -6.65 22.88
CA ASN A 626 -22.91 -6.52 22.67
C ASN A 626 -22.13 -7.48 23.57
N LEU A 627 -22.55 -7.63 24.83
CA LEU A 627 -21.97 -8.62 25.74
C LEU A 627 -22.21 -10.06 25.24
N GLY A 628 -23.43 -10.33 24.77
CA GLY A 628 -23.80 -11.62 24.19
C GLY A 628 -23.00 -11.93 22.93
N ARG A 629 -22.85 -10.97 22.02
CA ARG A 629 -22.00 -11.12 20.83
C ARG A 629 -20.53 -11.30 21.20
N LEU A 630 -19.99 -10.55 22.17
CA LEU A 630 -18.61 -10.69 22.62
C LEU A 630 -18.34 -12.09 23.18
N LEU A 631 -19.27 -12.62 23.99
CA LEU A 631 -19.17 -13.95 24.58
C LEU A 631 -19.37 -15.07 23.54
N LEU A 632 -20.29 -14.91 22.59
CA LEU A 632 -20.61 -15.94 21.58
C LEU A 632 -19.63 -15.95 20.39
N THR A 633 -19.04 -14.81 20.04
CA THR A 633 -18.10 -14.71 18.91
C THR A 633 -16.76 -15.32 19.24
N ASN A 634 -16.28 -15.16 20.48
CA ASN A 634 -15.00 -15.70 20.90
C ASN A 634 -15.13 -17.17 21.34
N LYS A 635 -14.26 -18.06 20.85
CA LYS A 635 -14.20 -19.47 21.27
C LYS A 635 -13.96 -19.58 22.79
N VAL A 636 -13.14 -18.69 23.36
CA VAL A 636 -12.88 -18.63 24.81
C VAL A 636 -14.10 -18.16 25.58
N GLY A 637 -14.82 -17.17 25.06
CA GLY A 637 -16.06 -16.67 25.67
C GLY A 637 -17.17 -17.73 25.72
N ARG A 638 -17.29 -18.54 24.66
CA ARG A 638 -18.22 -19.68 24.62
C ARG A 638 -17.90 -20.73 25.67
N ILE A 639 -16.62 -21.08 25.83
CA ILE A 639 -16.18 -22.04 26.85
C ILE A 639 -16.41 -21.46 28.25
N PHE A 640 -16.08 -20.19 28.48
CA PHE A 640 -16.31 -19.52 29.75
C PHE A 640 -17.79 -19.52 30.15
N LEU A 641 -18.70 -19.23 29.21
CA LEU A 641 -20.14 -19.25 29.49
C LEU A 641 -20.63 -20.65 29.86
N ILE A 642 -20.16 -21.70 29.17
CA ILE A 642 -20.51 -23.10 29.48
C ILE A 642 -19.98 -23.49 30.86
N VAL A 643 -18.75 -23.12 31.20
CA VAL A 643 -18.19 -23.39 32.54
C VAL A 643 -18.94 -22.61 33.61
N TYR A 644 -19.26 -21.34 33.35
CA TYR A 644 -20.01 -20.49 34.27
C TYR A 644 -21.42 -21.05 34.56
N THR A 645 -22.16 -21.48 33.54
CA THR A 645 -23.49 -22.09 33.73
C THR A 645 -23.39 -23.44 34.45
N LEU A 646 -22.35 -24.24 34.19
CA LEU A 646 -22.11 -25.50 34.90
C LEU A 646 -21.77 -25.26 36.37
N CYS A 647 -20.90 -24.30 36.67
CA CYS A 647 -20.58 -23.90 38.05
C CYS A 647 -21.81 -23.36 38.79
N LEU A 648 -22.67 -22.58 38.11
CA LEU A 648 -23.91 -22.08 38.70
C LEU A 648 -24.87 -23.23 38.99
N HIS A 649 -25.02 -24.19 38.08
CA HIS A 649 -25.81 -25.40 38.32
C HIS A 649 -25.25 -26.21 39.50
N LEU A 650 -23.94 -26.43 39.56
CA LEU A 650 -23.31 -27.11 40.70
C LEU A 650 -23.53 -26.35 42.02
N TYR A 651 -23.43 -25.03 42.00
CA TYR A 651 -23.68 -24.19 43.16
C TYR A 651 -25.13 -24.30 43.64
N VAL A 652 -26.10 -24.21 42.73
CA VAL A 652 -27.52 -24.36 43.06
C VAL A 652 -27.80 -25.77 43.57
N THR A 653 -27.29 -26.81 42.92
CA THR A 653 -27.42 -28.20 43.39
C THR A 653 -26.79 -28.40 44.76
N PHE A 654 -25.63 -27.80 45.03
CA PHE A 654 -24.99 -27.82 46.34
C PHE A 654 -25.82 -27.09 47.41
N MET A 655 -26.39 -25.93 47.08
CA MET A 655 -27.27 -25.18 47.97
C MET A 655 -28.53 -25.98 48.33
N VAL A 656 -29.16 -26.60 47.32
CA VAL A 656 -30.33 -27.47 47.52
C VAL A 656 -29.95 -28.71 48.34
N TYR A 657 -28.82 -29.36 48.04
CA TYR A 657 -28.32 -30.50 48.80
C TYR A 657 -28.04 -30.16 50.27
N ARG A 658 -27.43 -29.00 50.52
CA ARG A 658 -27.19 -28.50 51.89
C ARG A 658 -28.51 -28.17 52.61
N GLY A 659 -29.49 -27.63 51.90
CA GLY A 659 -30.84 -27.41 52.43
C GLY A 659 -31.57 -28.72 52.78
N MET A 660 -31.44 -29.74 51.95
CA MET A 660 -32.04 -31.07 52.18
C MET A 660 -31.39 -31.79 53.37
N THR A 661 -30.05 -31.78 53.48
CA THR A 661 -29.33 -32.39 54.61
C THR A 661 -29.58 -31.64 55.94
N ALA A 662 -29.77 -30.32 55.89
CA ALA A 662 -30.23 -29.53 57.05
C ALA A 662 -31.66 -29.87 57.47
N HIS A 663 -32.51 -30.32 56.54
CA HIS A 663 -33.88 -30.77 56.85
C HIS A 663 -33.91 -32.20 57.43
N GLU A 664 -33.04 -33.11 56.98
CA GLU A 664 -32.91 -34.46 57.55
C GLU A 664 -32.41 -34.43 59.01
N THR A 665 -31.43 -33.58 59.32
CA THR A 665 -30.92 -33.43 60.70
C THR A 665 -31.93 -32.84 61.68
N ASN A 666 -32.94 -32.11 61.19
CA ASN A 666 -34.01 -31.55 62.01
C ASN A 666 -35.19 -32.53 62.22
N CYS A 667 -35.37 -33.50 61.31
CA CYS A 667 -36.36 -34.59 61.50
C CYS A 667 -35.92 -35.62 62.56
N ASP A 668 -34.61 -35.87 62.72
CA ASP A 668 -34.11 -36.82 63.72
C ASP A 668 -34.20 -36.33 65.18
N GLN A 669 -34.44 -35.03 65.40
CA GLN A 669 -34.67 -34.48 66.75
C GLN A 669 -36.13 -34.60 67.23
N VAL A 670 -37.07 -34.98 66.37
CA VAL A 670 -38.47 -35.20 66.76
C VAL A 670 -38.70 -36.68 67.07
N LYS A 671 -37.89 -37.26 67.95
CA LYS A 671 -38.20 -38.53 68.61
C LYS A 671 -39.20 -38.28 69.75
N VAL A 672 -40.47 -38.40 69.37
CA VAL A 672 -41.63 -38.85 70.16
C VAL A 672 -41.38 -38.98 71.67
N THR A 673 -41.73 -37.93 72.42
CA THR A 673 -42.00 -38.00 73.87
C THR A 673 -43.50 -38.26 74.04
N TYR A 674 -43.87 -39.49 74.43
CA TYR A 674 -45.23 -39.80 74.89
C TYR A 674 -45.47 -39.16 76.27
N PRO A 675 -46.64 -38.53 76.52
CA PRO A 675 -46.99 -38.04 77.85
C PRO A 675 -47.56 -39.20 78.68
N THR A 676 -46.86 -39.60 79.74
CA THR A 676 -47.45 -40.35 80.86
C THR A 676 -48.18 -39.37 81.78
N SER A 677 -49.49 -39.57 81.91
CA SER A 677 -50.38 -38.95 82.90
C SER A 677 -49.95 -39.31 84.33
N PRO A 678 -49.99 -38.38 85.31
CA PRO A 678 -49.90 -38.72 86.71
C PRO A 678 -51.31 -38.92 87.28
N ASP A 679 -51.66 -40.18 87.54
CA ASP A 679 -52.57 -40.58 88.62
C ASP A 679 -51.84 -41.68 89.41
N ALA A 680 -51.05 -41.23 90.39
CA ALA A 680 -50.70 -41.83 91.69
C ALA A 680 -49.55 -41.04 92.32
#